data_AF-A0A7V5V7E1-F1
#
_entry.id   AF-A0A7V5V7E1-F1
#
_cell.length_a   1.000
_cell.length_b   1.000
_cell.length_c   1.000
_cell.angle_alpha   90.00
_cell.angle_beta   90.00
_cell.angle_gamma   90.00
#
_symmetry.space_group_name_H-M   'P 1'
#
loop_
_entity.id
_entity.type
_entity.pdbx_description
1 polymer ?
#
loop_
_entity_poly.entity_id
_entity_poly.type
_entity_poly.pdbx_seq_one_letter_code
_entity_poly.pdbx_strand_id
1 'polypeptide(L)'
;MNELLKKLQNIEQRIGCLTHIKNTDEWGNLSVFQTDCEELKNRRYDLESKEFADRIKKLDASIQFLEQRCEEDLTAMERVRIVRNPLRFSFKDILENVYEDYTELGGQGEFNIDPAMVVAKANIVRRIKKKPYTASVMVIGQEVGHGEEFRNGGSCKPWGNEKALRYMKVAETEGIPIHFYIFTPGSYPVEEYPGAAQQIARNLYAMTKLRVPMISVISEGGSGGAEAIGLSDFRLMFSHGYYSVISPEGAAAIEGRVREGEKVPPALIETCANRLHITAADNLKLGTIDRIIQEPPLGAKSDDFSFFARVRSEIIRATDEVVLKTKSVRGFRSYEVKRKKAEHPEQAPQIDIPWDLNPSETKRLLILRSKKYRAMGKDGFGGEILPAENIFKSLQATVEKLYYTFRYDVLKGHQKQVKKALKEMTGEGSVLVKRLTDPFVSAYNSIVHKDKTRVGKASSLPPQAVISSVVSGPDPLELTDTYTSPLANEDRTVSCPNAEKHGCEDLWVPDLYGEFAGVCQKCGHHFPLEHQWYLKNIFDPDSIRAFNSDVYSKNPLKYEGLDERLQLARSKTGLGCANLTFHARVMDIQVVVSMLIADFRNGTVGTAEGEKFVQACELAKRKKRPLLAYVHTTGGIRIQEGTLGVTQMPKCTMAVREYIDAGGLYIVVYDNNSYAGPVASFLGCSPYQFAIRSCNIGFAGPRVIRETTGMDIPPDYHKSRSALRRGHIQGVWDRRDFRRNLYKALQTMGSPSLYYR
;
A
#
# COMPACT_ATOMS: atom_id res chain seq x y z
N MET A 1 -10.22 45.75 31.77
CA MET A 1 -10.87 44.54 32.30
C MET A 1 -11.12 43.48 31.22
N ASN A 2 -11.83 43.78 30.13
CA ASN A 2 -12.11 42.80 29.06
C ASN A 2 -10.87 42.12 28.45
N GLU A 3 -9.77 42.87 28.27
CA GLU A 3 -8.51 42.29 27.78
C GLU A 3 -7.87 41.29 28.77
N LEU A 4 -7.97 41.57 30.08
CA LEU A 4 -7.47 40.67 31.12
C LEU A 4 -8.33 39.40 31.20
N LEU A 5 -9.64 39.51 31.02
CA LEU A 5 -10.53 38.35 30.93
C LEU A 5 -10.20 37.47 29.71
N LYS A 6 -9.90 38.08 28.56
CA LYS A 6 -9.45 37.35 27.36
C LYS A 6 -8.12 36.61 27.61
N LYS A 7 -7.18 37.24 28.33
CA LYS A 7 -5.92 36.60 28.73
C LYS A 7 -6.18 35.41 29.67
N LEU A 8 -7.04 35.58 30.68
CA LEU A 8 -7.40 34.50 31.60
C LEU A 8 -8.07 33.32 30.88
N GLN A 9 -8.94 33.59 29.91
CA GLN A 9 -9.56 32.55 29.07
C GLN A 9 -8.52 31.81 28.21
N ASN A 10 -7.51 32.50 27.68
CA ASN A 10 -6.41 31.87 26.95
C ASN A 10 -5.57 30.96 27.88
N ILE A 11 -5.26 31.42 29.09
CA ILE A 11 -4.55 30.61 30.10
C ILE A 11 -5.33 29.34 30.42
N GLU A 12 -6.65 29.44 30.63
CA GLU A 12 -7.50 28.27 30.87
C GLU A 12 -7.48 27.28 29.70
N GLN A 13 -7.55 27.76 28.46
CA GLN A 13 -7.42 26.90 27.27
C GLN A 13 -6.06 26.20 27.21
N ARG A 14 -4.98 26.89 27.61
CA ARG A 14 -3.62 26.31 27.68
C ARG A 14 -3.51 25.25 28.76
N ILE A 15 -4.10 25.48 29.94
CA ILE A 15 -4.23 24.46 31.00
C ILE A 15 -4.97 23.23 30.46
N GLY A 16 -6.13 23.43 29.82
CA GLY A 16 -6.89 22.35 29.21
C GLY A 16 -6.10 21.57 28.15
N CYS A 17 -5.27 22.25 27.35
CA CYS A 17 -4.36 21.62 26.40
C CYS A 17 -3.32 20.74 27.10
N LEU A 18 -2.67 21.23 28.16
CA LEU A 18 -1.70 20.46 28.94
C LEU A 18 -2.34 19.23 29.59
N THR A 19 -3.54 19.39 30.18
CA THR A 19 -4.31 18.29 30.76
C THR A 19 -4.65 17.23 29.71
N HIS A 20 -5.04 17.64 28.50
CA HIS A 20 -5.30 16.73 27.39
C HIS A 20 -4.06 15.96 26.95
N ILE A 21 -2.91 16.64 26.80
CA ILE A 21 -1.65 16.03 26.37
C ILE A 21 -1.15 15.02 27.40
N LYS A 22 -1.12 15.39 28.68
CA LYS A 22 -0.64 14.50 29.75
C LYS A 22 -1.66 13.44 30.14
N ASN A 23 -2.94 13.62 29.76
CA ASN A 23 -4.04 12.72 30.10
C ASN A 23 -4.18 12.53 31.63
N THR A 24 -3.88 13.61 32.38
CA THR A 24 -4.01 13.72 33.83
C THR A 24 -3.99 15.20 34.21
N ASP A 25 -4.67 15.54 35.30
CA ASP A 25 -4.72 16.85 35.95
C ASP A 25 -3.70 17.01 37.09
N GLU A 26 -3.04 15.93 37.50
CA GLU A 26 -2.04 15.93 38.58
C GLU A 26 -0.65 16.41 38.11
N TRP A 27 -0.37 16.34 36.81
CA TRP A 27 0.94 16.73 36.27
C TRP A 27 1.18 18.22 36.47
N GLY A 28 2.29 18.58 37.12
CA GLY A 28 2.68 19.99 37.28
C GLY A 28 1.69 20.86 38.06
N ASN A 29 0.86 20.29 38.92
CA ASN A 29 -0.20 20.98 39.68
C ASN A 29 -1.26 21.67 38.79
N LEU A 30 -1.57 21.10 37.62
CA LEU A 30 -2.60 21.66 36.71
C LEU A 30 -3.97 21.82 37.38
N SER A 31 -4.36 20.90 38.26
CA SER A 31 -5.60 20.99 39.04
C SER A 31 -5.66 22.25 39.93
N VAL A 32 -4.53 22.63 40.53
CA VAL A 32 -4.42 23.86 41.34
C VAL A 32 -4.53 25.09 40.45
N PHE A 33 -3.82 25.12 39.33
CA PHE A 33 -3.90 26.25 38.40
C PHE A 33 -5.29 26.42 37.76
N GLN A 34 -6.02 25.32 37.56
CA GLN A 34 -7.40 25.35 37.10
C GLN A 34 -8.33 25.96 38.17
N THR A 35 -8.14 25.58 39.42
CA THR A 35 -8.87 26.17 40.56
C THR A 35 -8.55 27.66 40.72
N ASP A 36 -7.28 28.06 40.58
CA ASP A 36 -6.85 29.46 40.61
C ASP A 36 -7.50 30.28 39.48
N CYS A 37 -7.62 29.71 38.28
CA CYS A 37 -8.34 30.31 37.16
C CYS A 37 -9.82 30.54 37.48
N GLU A 38 -10.49 29.57 38.09
CA GLU A 38 -11.90 29.68 38.51
C GLU A 38 -12.08 30.71 39.63
N GLU A 39 -11.18 30.74 40.62
CA GLU A 39 -11.20 31.74 41.69
C GLU A 39 -11.05 33.16 41.11
N LEU A 40 -10.10 33.36 40.20
CA LEU A 40 -9.89 34.65 39.52
C LEU A 40 -11.11 35.07 38.70
N LYS A 41 -11.80 34.14 38.04
CA LYS A 41 -13.06 34.45 37.32
C LYS A 41 -14.16 34.89 38.27
N ASN A 42 -14.30 34.22 39.42
CA ASN A 42 -15.35 34.50 40.39
C ASN A 42 -15.11 35.83 41.12
N ARG A 43 -13.85 36.16 41.43
CA ARG A 43 -13.45 37.38 42.14
C ARG A 43 -13.21 38.59 41.24
N ARG A 44 -13.74 38.58 40.00
CA ARG A 44 -13.50 39.61 38.97
C ARG A 44 -13.88 41.04 39.36
N TYR A 45 -14.81 41.20 40.31
CA TYR A 45 -15.27 42.51 40.82
C TYR A 45 -14.76 42.81 42.23
N ASP A 46 -14.12 41.84 42.90
CA ASP A 46 -13.67 41.94 44.29
C ASP A 46 -12.21 42.37 44.41
N LEU A 47 -11.44 42.27 43.31
CA LEU A 47 -10.00 42.55 43.27
C LEU A 47 -9.72 43.89 42.58
N GLU A 48 -8.73 44.63 43.08
CA GLU A 48 -8.22 45.80 42.37
C GLU A 48 -7.62 45.40 41.02
N SER A 49 -7.79 46.23 39.99
CA SER A 49 -7.35 45.92 38.62
C SER A 49 -5.86 45.61 38.50
N LYS A 50 -5.02 46.20 39.36
CA LYS A 50 -3.58 45.95 39.41
C LYS A 50 -3.25 44.58 40.00
N GLU A 51 -3.88 44.23 41.13
CA GLU A 51 -3.71 42.92 41.76
C GLU A 51 -4.18 41.79 40.83
N PHE A 52 -5.31 42.00 40.14
CA PHE A 52 -5.84 41.05 39.17
C PHE A 52 -4.86 40.80 38.00
N ALA A 53 -4.28 41.88 37.44
CA ALA A 53 -3.30 41.77 36.38
C ALA A 53 -2.00 41.06 36.82
N ASP A 54 -1.53 41.34 38.04
CA ASP A 54 -0.31 40.70 38.58
C ASP A 54 -0.50 39.20 38.83
N ARG A 55 -1.68 38.78 39.31
CA ARG A 55 -2.00 37.35 39.45
C ARG A 55 -2.07 36.63 38.11
N ILE A 56 -2.72 37.23 37.11
CA ILE A 56 -2.75 36.69 35.74
C ILE A 56 -1.33 36.55 35.18
N LYS A 57 -0.46 37.55 35.38
CA LYS A 57 0.92 37.51 34.91
C LYS A 57 1.74 36.38 35.57
N LYS A 58 1.55 36.14 36.87
CA LYS A 58 2.20 35.03 37.58
C LYS A 58 1.71 33.68 37.05
N LEU A 59 0.41 33.54 36.87
CA LEU A 59 -0.18 32.31 36.34
C LEU A 59 0.30 32.03 34.92
N ASP A 60 0.32 33.06 34.06
CA ASP A 60 0.82 32.98 32.68
C ASP A 60 2.28 32.50 32.61
N ALA A 61 3.16 33.04 33.47
CA ALA A 61 4.56 32.63 33.55
C ALA A 61 4.71 31.17 34.02
N SER A 62 3.92 30.74 35.01
CA SER A 62 3.91 29.35 35.48
C SER A 62 3.47 28.38 34.38
N ILE A 63 2.39 28.71 33.64
CA ILE A 63 1.92 27.88 32.54
C ILE A 63 2.93 27.86 31.40
N GLN A 64 3.54 29.00 31.05
CA GLN A 64 4.59 29.04 30.02
C GLN A 64 5.79 28.14 30.37
N PHE A 65 6.21 28.12 31.64
CA PHE A 65 7.25 27.21 32.11
C PHE A 65 6.85 25.73 31.97
N LEU A 66 5.60 25.39 32.32
CA LEU A 66 5.09 24.04 32.14
C LEU A 66 4.99 23.63 30.66
N GLU A 67 4.59 24.54 29.77
CA GLU A 67 4.54 24.25 28.33
C GLU A 67 5.93 23.95 27.77
N GLN A 68 6.95 24.72 28.15
CA GLN A 68 8.34 24.48 27.74
C GLN A 68 8.84 23.12 28.24
N ARG A 69 8.60 22.81 29.52
CA ARG A 69 8.96 21.51 30.10
C ARG A 69 8.21 20.35 29.45
N CYS A 70 6.94 20.55 29.10
CA CYS A 70 6.13 19.56 28.40
C CYS A 70 6.71 19.26 27.02
N GLU A 71 7.07 20.32 26.27
CA GLU A 71 7.64 20.24 24.92
C GLU A 71 8.97 19.47 24.87
N GLU A 72 9.85 19.68 25.85
CA GLU A 72 11.17 19.04 25.93
C GLU A 72 11.07 17.51 26.07
N ASP A 73 10.08 17.02 26.82
CA ASP A 73 9.93 15.61 27.22
C ASP A 73 8.71 14.92 26.58
N LEU A 74 8.30 15.33 25.37
CA LEU A 74 7.13 14.76 24.71
C LEU A 74 7.31 13.27 24.32
N THR A 75 6.45 12.41 24.86
CA THR A 75 6.38 10.99 24.43
C THR A 75 5.72 10.84 23.06
N ALA A 76 5.84 9.65 22.46
CA ALA A 76 5.17 9.36 21.19
C ALA A 76 3.64 9.45 21.31
N MET A 77 3.06 8.99 22.42
CA MET A 77 1.60 9.06 22.64
C MET A 77 1.14 10.48 22.96
N GLU A 78 1.95 11.27 23.66
CA GLU A 78 1.66 12.69 23.90
C GLU A 78 1.63 13.48 22.58
N ARG A 79 2.51 13.15 21.62
CA ARG A 79 2.43 13.69 20.24
C ARG A 79 1.14 13.28 19.53
N VAL A 80 0.70 12.03 19.68
CA VAL A 80 -0.61 11.59 19.16
C VAL A 80 -1.76 12.41 19.75
N ARG A 81 -1.72 12.71 21.06
CA ARG A 81 -2.73 13.57 21.71
C ARG A 81 -2.66 15.01 21.23
N ILE A 82 -1.47 15.59 21.04
CA ILE A 82 -1.31 16.91 20.39
C ILE A 82 -2.01 16.90 19.03
N VAL A 83 -1.75 15.87 18.22
CA VAL A 83 -2.31 15.76 16.86
C VAL A 83 -3.83 15.68 16.85
N ARG A 84 -4.41 14.96 17.82
CA ARG A 84 -5.85 14.76 17.99
C ARG A 84 -6.54 15.83 18.84
N ASN A 85 -5.84 16.89 19.22
CA ASN A 85 -6.43 17.97 20.02
C ASN A 85 -7.43 18.77 19.15
N PRO A 86 -8.69 18.96 19.59
CA PRO A 86 -9.70 19.72 18.84
C PRO A 86 -9.34 21.19 18.56
N LEU A 87 -8.41 21.77 19.32
CA LEU A 87 -7.92 23.15 19.12
C LEU A 87 -6.79 23.25 18.09
N ARG A 88 -6.28 22.11 17.61
CA ARG A 88 -5.24 22.07 16.57
C ARG A 88 -5.86 22.39 15.21
N PHE A 89 -5.07 23.01 14.33
CA PHE A 89 -5.53 23.35 12.99
C PHE A 89 -5.99 22.11 12.19
N SER A 90 -6.98 22.34 11.32
CA SER A 90 -7.56 21.39 10.37
C SER A 90 -6.95 21.52 8.98
N PHE A 91 -7.35 20.66 8.05
CA PHE A 91 -6.96 20.81 6.65
C PHE A 91 -7.64 22.02 5.99
N LYS A 92 -8.86 22.39 6.41
CA LYS A 92 -9.49 23.64 5.98
C LYS A 92 -8.72 24.89 6.38
N ASP A 93 -8.16 24.93 7.59
CA ASP A 93 -7.30 26.05 8.01
C ASP A 93 -6.06 26.17 7.09
N ILE A 94 -5.52 25.04 6.62
CA ILE A 94 -4.45 25.06 5.61
C ILE A 94 -4.95 25.64 4.29
N LEU A 95 -6.12 25.23 3.80
CA LEU A 95 -6.68 25.75 2.54
C LEU A 95 -6.85 27.28 2.59
N GLU A 96 -7.31 27.80 3.72
CA GLU A 96 -7.56 29.21 3.94
C GLU A 96 -6.29 30.05 4.13
N ASN A 97 -5.26 29.50 4.78
CA ASN A 97 -4.07 30.27 5.16
C ASN A 97 -2.83 30.02 4.27
N VAL A 98 -2.77 28.91 3.54
CA VAL A 98 -1.62 28.55 2.69
C VAL A 98 -1.80 28.99 1.25
N TYR A 99 -3.03 29.03 0.74
CA TYR A 99 -3.38 29.34 -0.66
C TYR A 99 -4.06 30.70 -0.76
N GLU A 100 -3.93 31.39 -1.89
CA GLU A 100 -4.56 32.70 -2.10
C GLU A 100 -6.06 32.61 -2.33
N ASP A 101 -6.47 31.62 -3.11
CA ASP A 101 -7.85 31.30 -3.41
C ASP A 101 -7.98 29.81 -3.72
N TYR A 102 -9.14 29.24 -3.39
CA TYR A 102 -9.45 27.86 -3.71
C TYR A 102 -10.94 27.68 -4.05
N THR A 103 -11.22 26.66 -4.85
CA THR A 103 -12.58 26.18 -5.14
C THR A 103 -12.65 24.72 -4.73
N GLU A 104 -13.48 24.41 -3.73
CA GLU A 104 -13.74 23.02 -3.32
C GLU A 104 -14.50 22.29 -4.44
N LEU A 105 -14.09 21.06 -4.71
CA LEU A 105 -14.55 20.25 -5.83
C LEU A 105 -15.39 19.07 -5.35
N GLY A 106 -16.59 18.99 -5.93
CA GLY A 106 -17.61 18.03 -5.54
C GLY A 106 -17.44 16.62 -6.11
N GLY A 107 -18.33 15.71 -5.72
CA GLY A 107 -18.45 14.36 -6.27
C GLY A 107 -19.27 14.34 -7.56
N GLN A 108 -19.58 13.15 -8.08
CA GLN A 108 -20.53 12.98 -9.19
C GLN A 108 -21.69 12.11 -8.70
N GLY A 109 -22.92 12.41 -9.14
CA GLY A 109 -24.15 11.66 -8.83
C GLY A 109 -24.89 12.15 -7.58
N GLU A 110 -25.90 11.37 -7.15
CA GLU A 110 -26.78 11.69 -6.00
C GLU A 110 -26.08 11.53 -4.63
N PHE A 111 -24.90 10.89 -4.58
CA PHE A 111 -24.11 10.72 -3.37
C PHE A 111 -22.96 11.71 -3.35
N ASN A 112 -23.27 12.97 -3.02
CA ASN A 112 -22.28 14.02 -2.98
C ASN A 112 -21.45 13.94 -1.68
N ILE A 113 -20.37 13.17 -1.79
CA ILE A 113 -19.05 13.38 -1.16
C ILE A 113 -18.92 12.91 0.28
N ASP A 114 -17.97 12.00 0.51
CA ASP A 114 -17.43 11.78 1.83
C ASP A 114 -16.78 13.09 2.35
N PRO A 115 -17.34 13.71 3.39
CA PRO A 115 -16.84 14.99 3.92
C PRO A 115 -15.46 14.85 4.57
N ALA A 116 -15.03 13.62 4.86
CA ALA A 116 -13.70 13.32 5.35
C ALA A 116 -12.63 13.55 4.29
N MET A 117 -12.95 13.46 2.99
CA MET A 117 -12.00 13.75 1.90
C MET A 117 -12.38 15.07 1.25
N VAL A 118 -11.54 16.09 1.39
CA VAL A 118 -11.71 17.40 0.75
C VAL A 118 -10.76 17.51 -0.44
N VAL A 119 -11.27 18.04 -1.55
CA VAL A 119 -10.51 18.24 -2.78
C VAL A 119 -10.78 19.65 -3.26
N ALA A 120 -9.75 20.40 -3.61
CA ALA A 120 -9.87 21.78 -4.06
C ALA A 120 -8.87 22.09 -5.18
N LYS A 121 -9.30 22.91 -6.14
CA LYS A 121 -8.38 23.59 -7.06
C LYS A 121 -7.98 24.91 -6.43
N ALA A 122 -6.69 25.16 -6.26
CA ALA A 122 -6.20 26.35 -5.57
C ALA A 122 -5.10 27.05 -6.39
N ASN A 123 -4.87 28.33 -6.12
CA ASN A 123 -3.72 29.05 -6.68
C ASN A 123 -2.72 29.46 -5.60
N ILE A 124 -1.45 29.51 -6.02
CA ILE A 124 -0.32 29.99 -5.24
C ILE A 124 0.30 31.18 -5.97
N VAL A 125 0.40 32.34 -5.31
CA VAL A 125 1.07 33.53 -5.83
C VAL A 125 2.50 33.67 -5.31
N ARG A 126 3.46 33.50 -6.20
CA ARG A 126 4.89 33.67 -5.92
C ARG A 126 5.33 35.07 -6.34
N ARG A 127 6.04 35.79 -5.46
CA ARG A 127 6.63 37.10 -5.80
C ARG A 127 8.09 36.93 -6.14
N ILE A 128 8.47 37.30 -7.37
CA ILE A 128 9.83 37.16 -7.88
C ILE A 128 10.25 38.49 -8.50
N LYS A 129 11.29 39.11 -7.94
CA LYS A 129 11.74 40.46 -8.36
C LYS A 129 10.58 41.47 -8.43
N LYS A 130 9.69 41.44 -7.43
CA LYS A 130 8.47 42.25 -7.31
C LYS A 130 7.37 41.97 -8.37
N LYS A 131 7.51 40.97 -9.24
CA LYS A 131 6.43 40.52 -10.14
C LYS A 131 5.68 39.32 -9.53
N PRO A 132 4.33 39.34 -9.52
CA PRO A 132 3.53 38.19 -9.09
C PRO A 132 3.47 37.13 -10.21
N TYR A 133 3.65 35.86 -9.83
CA TYR A 133 3.47 34.69 -10.68
C TYR A 133 2.49 33.75 -10.01
N THR A 134 1.38 33.47 -10.67
CA THR A 134 0.34 32.58 -10.18
C THR A 134 0.55 31.18 -10.72
N ALA A 135 0.57 30.18 -9.84
CA ALA A 135 0.59 28.77 -10.20
C ALA A 135 -0.65 28.08 -9.66
N SER A 136 -1.37 27.34 -10.50
CA SER A 136 -2.49 26.52 -10.06
C SER A 136 -2.00 25.15 -9.59
N VAL A 137 -2.67 24.62 -8.57
CA VAL A 137 -2.40 23.30 -8.00
C VAL A 137 -3.69 22.60 -7.61
N MET A 138 -3.66 21.27 -7.63
CA MET A 138 -4.72 20.45 -7.07
C MET A 138 -4.37 20.13 -5.61
N VAL A 139 -5.26 20.44 -4.69
CA VAL A 139 -5.09 20.16 -3.26
C VAL A 139 -6.06 19.07 -2.84
N ILE A 140 -5.56 18.01 -2.23
CA ILE A 140 -6.37 16.85 -1.81
C ILE A 140 -5.97 16.52 -0.38
N GLY A 141 -6.93 16.46 0.54
CA GLY A 141 -6.62 16.17 1.93
C GLY A 141 -7.75 15.53 2.69
N GLN A 142 -7.40 14.86 3.78
CA GLN A 142 -8.38 14.44 4.76
C GLN A 142 -8.70 15.59 5.71
N GLU A 143 -9.97 15.72 6.11
CA GLU A 143 -10.43 16.77 7.01
C GLU A 143 -10.82 16.19 8.38
N VAL A 144 -10.26 16.78 9.43
CA VAL A 144 -10.47 16.46 10.85
C VAL A 144 -10.85 17.72 11.62
N GLY A 145 -11.36 17.58 12.86
CA GLY A 145 -11.72 18.71 13.71
C GLY A 145 -13.21 19.06 13.66
N HIS A 146 -13.59 20.25 13.20
CA HIS A 146 -14.98 20.74 13.29
C HIS A 146 -16.00 19.81 12.60
N GLY A 147 -16.86 19.14 13.36
CA GLY A 147 -17.81 18.15 12.85
C GLY A 147 -17.17 16.80 12.54
N GLU A 148 -16.24 16.37 13.41
CA GLU A 148 -15.52 15.10 13.33
C GLU A 148 -16.46 13.89 13.23
N GLU A 149 -17.62 13.92 13.92
CA GLU A 149 -18.64 12.87 13.88
C GLU A 149 -19.18 12.65 12.45
N PHE A 150 -19.44 13.73 11.71
CA PHE A 150 -19.89 13.68 10.32
C PHE A 150 -18.76 13.24 9.37
N ARG A 151 -17.50 13.40 9.78
CA ARG A 151 -16.29 13.07 9.01
C ARG A 151 -15.60 11.78 9.45
N ASN A 152 -16.21 11.02 10.34
CA ASN A 152 -15.67 9.76 10.87
C ASN A 152 -14.22 9.91 11.38
N GLY A 153 -13.88 11.02 12.04
CA GLY A 153 -12.50 11.23 12.50
C GLY A 153 -11.48 11.45 11.39
N GLY A 154 -11.88 11.90 10.20
CA GLY A 154 -11.00 11.94 9.02
C GLY A 154 -10.77 10.57 8.38
N SER A 155 -11.45 9.52 8.86
CA SER A 155 -11.41 8.20 8.23
C SER A 155 -12.25 8.20 6.97
N CYS A 156 -11.57 8.25 5.82
CA CYS A 156 -12.26 8.32 4.54
C CYS A 156 -12.91 6.98 4.17
N LYS A 157 -14.14 7.06 3.70
CA LYS A 157 -14.89 6.00 3.03
C LYS A 157 -14.37 5.80 1.60
N PRO A 158 -14.67 4.65 0.97
CA PRO A 158 -14.14 4.32 -0.35
C PRO A 158 -14.49 5.36 -1.42
N TRP A 159 -15.69 5.92 -1.41
CA TRP A 159 -16.08 6.97 -2.36
C TRP A 159 -15.33 8.30 -2.17
N GLY A 160 -14.87 8.61 -0.94
CA GLY A 160 -13.93 9.71 -0.70
C GLY A 160 -12.60 9.49 -1.43
N ASN A 161 -12.04 8.28 -1.29
CA ASN A 161 -10.83 7.89 -2.00
C ASN A 161 -11.01 7.85 -3.53
N GLU A 162 -12.20 7.47 -4.02
CA GLU A 162 -12.52 7.56 -5.46
C GLU A 162 -12.56 9.01 -5.94
N LYS A 163 -13.18 9.91 -5.17
CA LYS A 163 -13.17 11.35 -5.46
C LYS A 163 -11.75 11.88 -5.58
N ALA A 164 -10.86 11.51 -4.65
CA ALA A 164 -9.46 11.88 -4.71
C ALA A 164 -8.80 11.39 -6.01
N LEU A 165 -8.98 10.11 -6.37
CA LEU A 165 -8.44 9.53 -7.61
C LEU A 165 -8.92 10.26 -8.87
N ARG A 166 -10.20 10.61 -8.93
CA ARG A 166 -10.78 11.36 -10.04
C ARG A 166 -10.06 12.69 -10.26
N TYR A 167 -9.88 13.47 -9.19
CA TYR A 167 -9.24 14.77 -9.30
C TYR A 167 -7.72 14.70 -9.42
N MET A 168 -7.07 13.62 -8.97
CA MET A 168 -5.69 13.32 -9.37
C MET A 168 -5.56 13.19 -10.91
N LYS A 169 -6.56 12.60 -11.58
CA LYS A 169 -6.60 12.50 -13.06
C LYS A 169 -6.90 13.82 -13.74
N VAL A 170 -7.74 14.66 -13.14
CA VAL A 170 -7.94 16.04 -13.61
C VAL A 170 -6.62 16.82 -13.53
N ALA A 171 -5.92 16.77 -12.40
CA ALA A 171 -4.63 17.43 -12.23
C ALA A 171 -3.59 16.95 -13.26
N GLU A 172 -3.53 15.64 -13.52
CA GLU A 172 -2.68 15.07 -14.58
C GLU A 172 -3.06 15.57 -15.99
N THR A 173 -4.34 15.82 -16.25
CA THR A 173 -4.84 16.32 -17.54
C THR A 173 -4.51 17.80 -17.72
N GLU A 174 -4.65 18.60 -16.65
CA GLU A 174 -4.32 20.03 -16.64
C GLU A 174 -2.80 20.28 -16.58
N GLY A 175 -2.00 19.28 -16.20
CA GLY A 175 -0.55 19.43 -16.05
C GLY A 175 -0.11 20.19 -14.80
N ILE A 176 -0.97 20.23 -13.77
CA ILE A 176 -0.71 20.94 -12.51
C ILE A 176 -0.21 19.99 -11.40
N PRO A 177 0.66 20.46 -10.49
CA PRO A 177 1.08 19.68 -9.33
C PRO A 177 -0.08 19.32 -8.39
N ILE A 178 0.13 18.28 -7.59
CA ILE A 178 -0.81 17.85 -6.55
C ILE A 178 -0.15 17.99 -5.17
N HIS A 179 -0.84 18.68 -4.26
CA HIS A 179 -0.49 18.78 -2.84
C HIS A 179 -1.46 17.93 -2.01
N PHE A 180 -0.92 16.90 -1.35
CA PHE A 180 -1.66 16.01 -0.47
C PHE A 180 -1.49 16.41 1.00
N TYR A 181 -2.57 16.38 1.77
CA TYR A 181 -2.55 16.60 3.22
C TYR A 181 -3.16 15.39 3.94
N ILE A 182 -2.33 14.67 4.68
CA ILE A 182 -2.69 13.39 5.30
C ILE A 182 -3.03 13.61 6.78
N PHE A 183 -4.33 13.55 7.08
CA PHE A 183 -4.94 13.83 8.38
C PHE A 183 -5.96 12.73 8.64
N THR A 184 -5.49 11.51 8.84
CA THR A 184 -6.36 10.35 8.97
C THR A 184 -5.82 9.31 9.96
N PRO A 185 -6.62 8.86 10.93
CA PRO A 185 -6.25 7.77 11.82
C PRO A 185 -6.27 6.40 11.11
N GLY A 186 -6.90 6.33 9.92
CA GLY A 186 -7.03 5.11 9.13
C GLY A 186 -8.14 5.23 8.07
N SER A 187 -8.32 4.20 7.25
CA SER A 187 -9.46 4.18 6.32
C SER A 187 -10.72 3.71 7.03
N TYR A 188 -11.88 4.26 6.66
CA TYR A 188 -13.16 3.75 7.14
C TYR A 188 -13.35 2.31 6.61
N PRO A 189 -13.50 1.30 7.49
CA PRO A 189 -13.30 -0.11 7.12
C PRO A 189 -14.57 -0.74 6.55
N VAL A 190 -15.08 -0.18 5.46
CA VAL A 190 -16.31 -0.62 4.81
C VAL A 190 -16.02 -1.39 3.52
N GLU A 191 -16.69 -2.53 3.35
CA GLU A 191 -16.51 -3.41 2.20
C GLU A 191 -17.56 -3.18 1.11
N GLU A 192 -18.61 -2.38 1.32
CA GLU A 192 -19.55 -2.06 0.24
C GLU A 192 -18.83 -1.44 -0.96
N TYR A 193 -19.26 -1.81 -2.18
CA TYR A 193 -18.62 -1.38 -3.42
C TYR A 193 -18.46 0.16 -3.42
N PRO A 194 -17.26 0.70 -3.70
CA PRO A 194 -16.10 0.01 -4.28
C PRO A 194 -15.23 -0.83 -3.33
N GLY A 195 -15.44 -0.78 -2.01
CA GLY A 195 -14.63 -1.42 -0.97
C GLY A 195 -13.38 -0.62 -0.61
N ALA A 196 -13.06 -0.55 0.69
CA ALA A 196 -11.94 0.25 1.19
C ALA A 196 -10.59 -0.23 0.61
N ALA A 197 -10.30 -1.53 0.70
CA ALA A 197 -9.06 -2.09 0.18
C ALA A 197 -8.94 -1.87 -1.34
N GLN A 198 -9.98 -2.14 -2.09
CA GLN A 198 -9.97 -2.08 -3.55
C GLN A 198 -9.77 -0.64 -4.02
N GLN A 199 -10.39 0.35 -3.36
CA GLN A 199 -10.19 1.73 -3.74
C GLN A 199 -8.80 2.24 -3.39
N ILE A 200 -8.25 1.90 -2.21
CA ILE A 200 -6.86 2.24 -1.87
C ILE A 200 -5.89 1.63 -2.90
N ALA A 201 -6.11 0.38 -3.30
CA ALA A 201 -5.30 -0.29 -4.31
C ALA A 201 -5.35 0.42 -5.66
N ARG A 202 -6.54 0.88 -6.10
CA ARG A 202 -6.72 1.68 -7.33
C ARG A 202 -5.98 3.01 -7.25
N ASN A 203 -6.08 3.71 -6.12
CA ASN A 203 -5.38 4.98 -5.91
C ASN A 203 -3.86 4.79 -5.99
N LEU A 204 -3.30 3.87 -5.19
CA LEU A 204 -1.87 3.55 -5.22
C LEU A 204 -1.40 3.18 -6.64
N TYR A 205 -2.14 2.30 -7.32
CA TYR A 205 -1.82 1.90 -8.69
C TYR A 205 -1.80 3.07 -9.67
N ALA A 206 -2.74 4.01 -9.56
CA ALA A 206 -2.76 5.22 -10.39
C ALA A 206 -1.60 6.17 -10.07
N MET A 207 -1.33 6.42 -8.78
CA MET A 207 -0.30 7.35 -8.32
C MET A 207 1.11 6.95 -8.77
N THR A 208 1.39 5.64 -8.92
CA THR A 208 2.68 5.17 -9.45
C THR A 208 3.05 5.78 -10.81
N LYS A 209 2.07 6.20 -11.62
CA LYS A 209 2.27 6.68 -13.01
C LYS A 209 1.71 8.07 -13.30
N LEU A 210 1.21 8.80 -12.31
CA LEU A 210 0.76 10.19 -12.52
C LEU A 210 1.91 11.05 -13.07
N ARG A 211 1.65 11.78 -14.15
CA ARG A 211 2.67 12.52 -14.89
C ARG A 211 3.01 13.91 -14.34
N VAL A 212 2.41 14.28 -13.21
CA VAL A 212 2.60 15.56 -12.52
C VAL A 212 3.37 15.40 -11.21
N PRO A 213 4.05 16.45 -10.71
CA PRO A 213 4.69 16.44 -9.39
C PRO A 213 3.67 16.23 -8.27
N MET A 214 4.00 15.38 -7.30
CA MET A 214 3.16 15.11 -6.13
C MET A 214 3.93 15.35 -4.84
N ILE A 215 3.39 16.18 -3.96
CA ILE A 215 3.94 16.47 -2.63
C ILE A 215 2.91 16.08 -1.58
N SER A 216 3.31 15.39 -0.52
CA SER A 216 2.40 15.04 0.58
C SER A 216 2.90 15.58 1.90
N VAL A 217 2.02 16.12 2.74
CA VAL A 217 2.31 16.57 4.11
C VAL A 217 1.54 15.68 5.09
N ILE A 218 2.23 15.08 6.05
CA ILE A 218 1.64 14.17 7.03
C ILE A 218 1.48 14.88 8.37
N SER A 219 0.24 14.90 8.87
CA SER A 219 -0.12 15.31 10.23
C SER A 219 -0.49 14.08 11.04
N GLU A 220 -1.54 13.38 10.62
CA GLU A 220 -1.98 12.11 11.18
C GLU A 220 -1.96 11.07 10.05
N GLY A 221 -1.07 10.08 10.15
CA GLY A 221 -0.82 9.11 9.10
C GLY A 221 -1.15 7.67 9.52
N GLY A 222 -2.40 7.26 9.41
CA GLY A 222 -2.86 5.91 9.73
C GLY A 222 -2.79 4.91 8.57
N SER A 223 -1.77 4.06 8.56
CA SER A 223 -1.70 2.81 7.79
C SER A 223 -2.09 2.96 6.30
N GLY A 224 -2.94 2.07 5.77
CA GLY A 224 -3.46 2.14 4.41
C GLY A 224 -4.34 3.36 4.11
N GLY A 225 -4.95 3.99 5.12
CA GLY A 225 -5.71 5.23 4.94
C GLY A 225 -4.81 6.40 4.56
N ALA A 226 -3.62 6.47 5.17
CA ALA A 226 -2.59 7.43 4.77
C ALA A 226 -2.08 7.15 3.35
N GLU A 227 -1.81 5.89 3.02
CA GLU A 227 -1.29 5.51 1.70
C GLU A 227 -2.32 5.68 0.56
N ALA A 228 -3.61 5.82 0.86
CA ALA A 228 -4.65 6.09 -0.12
C ALA A 228 -4.39 7.36 -0.95
N ILE A 229 -3.68 8.34 -0.36
CA ILE A 229 -3.22 9.58 -1.02
C ILE A 229 -1.74 9.89 -0.72
N GLY A 230 -1.00 8.93 -0.14
CA GLY A 230 0.34 9.17 0.43
C GLY A 230 1.53 8.89 -0.49
N LEU A 231 1.31 8.22 -1.64
CA LEU A 231 2.37 7.96 -2.62
C LEU A 231 2.76 9.26 -3.35
N SER A 232 3.91 9.84 -3.01
CA SER A 232 4.33 11.15 -3.53
C SER A 232 5.83 11.23 -3.86
N ASP A 233 6.20 12.20 -4.69
CA ASP A 233 7.59 12.46 -5.07
C ASP A 233 8.39 13.06 -3.90
N PHE A 234 7.73 13.80 -3.02
CA PHE A 234 8.30 14.37 -1.79
C PHE A 234 7.32 14.31 -0.62
N ARG A 235 7.75 13.77 0.51
CA ARG A 235 6.96 13.54 1.72
C ARG A 235 7.45 14.44 2.85
N LEU A 236 6.62 15.40 3.23
CA LEU A 236 6.78 16.26 4.40
C LEU A 236 5.98 15.68 5.58
N MET A 237 6.38 16.02 6.79
CA MET A 237 5.67 15.65 8.01
C MET A 237 5.79 16.77 9.03
N PHE A 238 4.70 17.10 9.74
CA PHE A 238 4.77 18.07 10.83
C PHE A 238 5.52 17.49 12.04
N SER A 239 6.19 18.32 12.84
CA SER A 239 7.05 17.86 13.94
C SER A 239 6.31 17.12 15.05
N HIS A 240 5.05 17.47 15.36
CA HIS A 240 4.21 16.70 16.28
C HIS A 240 3.38 15.63 15.57
N GLY A 241 3.33 15.66 14.24
CA GLY A 241 2.66 14.64 13.45
C GLY A 241 3.15 13.23 13.76
N TYR A 242 2.30 12.24 13.47
CA TYR A 242 2.67 10.83 13.55
C TYR A 242 2.32 10.08 12.26
N TYR A 243 3.11 9.07 11.93
CA TYR A 243 2.88 8.17 10.81
C TYR A 243 3.14 6.75 11.28
N SER A 244 2.16 5.86 11.11
CA SER A 244 2.17 4.54 11.72
C SER A 244 1.49 3.48 10.85
N VAL A 245 1.85 2.23 11.10
CA VAL A 245 1.23 1.03 10.49
C VAL A 245 -0.13 0.67 11.06
N ILE A 246 -0.40 1.10 12.28
CA ILE A 246 -1.66 0.93 13.01
C ILE A 246 -1.72 1.99 14.10
N SER A 247 -2.91 2.32 14.60
CA SER A 247 -3.03 3.17 15.78
C SER A 247 -2.34 2.53 17.00
N PRO A 248 -1.77 3.31 17.93
CA PRO A 248 -1.20 2.78 19.17
C PRO A 248 -2.17 1.88 19.95
N GLU A 249 -3.45 2.25 19.97
CA GLU A 249 -4.54 1.50 20.60
C GLU A 249 -4.76 0.15 19.91
N GLY A 250 -4.77 0.13 18.57
CA GLY A 250 -4.91 -1.10 17.79
C GLY A 250 -3.71 -2.04 17.94
N ALA A 251 -2.49 -1.49 18.00
CA ALA A 251 -1.29 -2.28 18.30
C ALA A 251 -1.37 -2.92 19.69
N ALA A 252 -1.77 -2.14 20.70
CA ALA A 252 -1.88 -2.62 22.07
C ALA A 252 -2.99 -3.68 22.23
N ALA A 253 -4.11 -3.55 21.50
CA ALA A 253 -5.15 -4.58 21.46
C ALA A 253 -4.64 -5.91 20.87
N ILE A 254 -3.85 -5.86 19.80
CA ILE A 254 -3.26 -7.04 19.15
C ILE A 254 -2.17 -7.68 20.03
N GLU A 255 -1.21 -6.89 20.51
CA GLU A 255 -0.08 -7.39 21.30
C GLU A 255 -0.52 -7.88 22.68
N GLY A 256 -1.47 -7.18 23.31
CA GLY A 256 -2.06 -7.58 24.58
C GLY A 256 -3.03 -8.76 24.48
N ARG A 257 -3.36 -9.23 23.25
CA ARG A 257 -4.37 -10.27 22.99
C ARG A 257 -5.69 -10.00 23.72
N VAL A 258 -6.05 -8.73 23.84
CA VAL A 258 -7.21 -8.25 24.58
C VAL A 258 -8.46 -8.86 23.95
N ARG A 259 -9.42 -9.38 24.73
CA ARG A 259 -10.64 -9.97 24.15
C ARG A 259 -11.61 -8.87 23.68
N GLU A 260 -12.58 -9.24 22.85
CA GLU A 260 -13.62 -8.31 22.40
C GLU A 260 -14.41 -7.79 23.61
N GLY A 261 -14.54 -6.47 23.73
CA GLY A 261 -15.22 -5.79 24.85
C GLY A 261 -14.33 -5.45 26.06
N GLU A 262 -13.09 -5.93 26.11
CA GLU A 262 -12.14 -5.57 27.18
C GLU A 262 -11.39 -4.27 26.85
N LYS A 263 -11.13 -3.45 27.87
CA LYS A 263 -10.34 -2.21 27.71
C LYS A 263 -8.85 -2.54 27.64
N VAL A 264 -8.15 -1.86 26.73
CA VAL A 264 -6.69 -1.97 26.59
C VAL A 264 -6.01 -1.20 27.73
N PRO A 265 -5.01 -1.79 28.43
CA PRO A 265 -4.28 -1.09 29.48
C PRO A 265 -3.56 0.17 28.95
N PRO A 266 -3.71 1.35 29.59
CA PRO A 266 -3.07 2.58 29.13
C PRO A 266 -1.55 2.49 29.00
N ALA A 267 -0.88 1.83 29.95
CA ALA A 267 0.57 1.62 29.92
C ALA A 267 1.04 0.82 28.69
N LEU A 268 0.21 -0.11 28.20
CA LEU A 268 0.51 -0.88 27.00
C LEU A 268 0.38 -0.02 25.74
N ILE A 269 -0.57 0.91 25.70
CA ILE A 269 -0.75 1.87 24.59
C ILE A 269 0.50 2.76 24.48
N GLU A 270 0.95 3.34 25.60
CA GLU A 270 2.18 4.14 25.67
C GLU A 270 3.40 3.36 25.17
N THR A 271 3.55 2.12 25.65
CA THR A 271 4.65 1.24 25.25
C THR A 271 4.60 0.92 23.75
N CYS A 272 3.41 0.66 23.20
CA CYS A 272 3.24 0.40 21.77
C CYS A 272 3.51 1.64 20.92
N ALA A 273 3.03 2.83 21.33
CA ALA A 273 3.30 4.08 20.63
C ALA A 273 4.81 4.31 20.45
N ASN A 274 5.59 4.08 21.51
CA ASN A 274 7.04 4.20 21.47
C ASN A 274 7.70 3.12 20.59
N ARG A 275 7.32 1.84 20.75
CA ARG A 275 7.91 0.72 20.00
C ARG A 275 7.62 0.76 18.49
N LEU A 276 6.56 1.46 18.07
CA LEU A 276 6.19 1.60 16.67
C LEU A 276 7.00 2.66 15.91
N HIS A 277 7.80 3.49 16.60
CA HIS A 277 8.63 4.54 15.98
C HIS A 277 7.82 5.48 15.07
N ILE A 278 6.73 6.04 15.63
CA ILE A 278 5.72 6.77 14.86
C ILE A 278 6.03 8.25 14.64
N THR A 279 7.05 8.80 15.31
CA THR A 279 7.29 10.26 15.33
C THR A 279 7.88 10.76 14.01
N ALA A 280 7.85 12.08 13.80
CA ALA A 280 8.49 12.70 12.63
C ALA A 280 10.00 12.43 12.56
N ALA A 281 10.69 12.45 13.72
CA ALA A 281 12.12 12.17 13.80
C ALA A 281 12.44 10.71 13.44
N ASP A 282 11.64 9.76 13.93
CA ASP A 282 11.76 8.35 13.58
C ASP A 282 11.58 8.14 12.08
N ASN A 283 10.50 8.68 11.52
CA ASN A 283 10.19 8.51 10.10
C ASN A 283 11.23 9.15 9.17
N LEU A 284 11.83 10.26 9.58
CA LEU A 284 12.95 10.86 8.85
C LEU A 284 14.17 9.94 8.86
N LYS A 285 14.51 9.37 10.02
CA LYS A 285 15.62 8.43 10.18
C LYS A 285 15.41 7.13 9.40
N LEU A 286 14.17 6.64 9.34
CA LEU A 286 13.77 5.46 8.57
C LEU A 286 13.71 5.72 7.05
N GLY A 287 13.81 6.99 6.62
CA GLY A 287 13.70 7.38 5.21
C GLY A 287 12.30 7.19 4.63
N THR A 288 11.27 7.13 5.47
CA THR A 288 9.87 7.04 5.04
C THR A 288 9.30 8.42 4.70
N ILE A 289 9.90 9.50 5.22
CA ILE A 289 9.65 10.90 4.84
C ILE A 289 10.96 11.58 4.39
N ASP A 290 10.84 12.72 3.71
CA ASP A 290 11.97 13.47 3.17
C ASP A 290 12.36 14.68 4.04
N ARG A 291 11.41 15.32 4.75
CA ARG A 291 11.67 16.49 5.61
C ARG A 291 10.58 16.73 6.65
N ILE A 292 10.96 17.33 7.78
CA ILE A 292 10.06 17.76 8.87
C ILE A 292 9.75 19.25 8.74
N ILE A 293 8.49 19.64 8.90
CA ILE A 293 8.04 21.02 9.08
C ILE A 293 7.84 21.26 10.58
N GLN A 294 8.57 22.23 11.14
CA GLN A 294 8.47 22.53 12.57
C GLN A 294 7.18 23.28 12.90
N GLU A 295 6.44 22.76 13.87
CA GLU A 295 5.29 23.38 14.53
C GLU A 295 5.75 24.29 15.69
N PRO A 296 4.89 25.21 16.18
CA PRO A 296 5.09 25.87 17.46
C PRO A 296 4.96 24.87 18.62
N PRO A 297 5.48 25.21 19.83
CA PRO A 297 5.39 24.34 21.00
C PRO A 297 3.97 23.86 21.27
N LEU A 298 3.83 22.56 21.56
CA LEU A 298 2.56 21.87 21.80
C LEU A 298 1.57 21.85 20.62
N GLY A 299 2.03 22.13 19.40
CA GLY A 299 1.23 22.08 18.18
C GLY A 299 0.59 23.42 17.78
N ALA A 300 0.42 23.62 16.48
CA ALA A 300 -0.19 24.85 15.95
C ALA A 300 -1.72 24.89 16.12
N LYS A 301 -2.25 26.10 16.25
CA LYS A 301 -3.68 26.43 16.26
C LYS A 301 -4.09 27.09 14.94
N SER A 302 -5.39 27.32 14.76
CA SER A 302 -5.93 27.97 13.56
C SER A 302 -5.52 29.44 13.39
N ASP A 303 -5.06 30.11 14.45
CA ASP A 303 -4.58 31.51 14.43
C ASP A 303 -3.05 31.65 14.35
N ASP A 304 -2.30 30.54 14.21
CA ASP A 304 -0.85 30.56 14.08
C ASP A 304 -0.39 30.91 12.63
N PHE A 305 -0.65 32.14 12.20
CA PHE A 305 -0.33 32.62 10.84
C PHE A 305 1.14 32.44 10.44
N SER A 306 2.07 32.54 11.41
CA SER A 306 3.50 32.31 11.16
C SER A 306 3.81 30.85 10.80
N PHE A 307 3.06 29.90 11.37
CA PHE A 307 3.16 28.49 11.03
C PHE A 307 2.63 28.24 9.63
N PHE A 308 1.45 28.77 9.25
CA PHE A 308 0.93 28.62 7.89
C PHE A 308 1.85 29.23 6.83
N ALA A 309 2.48 30.38 7.11
CA ALA A 309 3.50 30.96 6.24
C ALA A 309 4.70 30.01 6.04
N ARG A 310 5.11 29.30 7.10
CA ARG A 310 6.14 28.25 7.03
C ARG A 310 5.67 27.05 6.21
N VAL A 311 4.44 26.57 6.40
CA VAL A 311 3.85 25.47 5.59
C VAL A 311 3.86 25.84 4.11
N ARG A 312 3.41 27.06 3.78
CA ARG A 312 3.43 27.61 2.42
C ARG A 312 4.83 27.62 1.82
N SER A 313 5.81 28.11 2.58
CA SER A 313 7.20 28.12 2.12
C SER A 313 7.72 26.72 1.83
N GLU A 314 7.47 25.76 2.74
CA GLU A 314 7.97 24.39 2.59
C GLU A 314 7.29 23.59 1.48
N ILE A 315 5.97 23.77 1.25
CA ILE A 315 5.28 23.10 0.15
C ILE A 315 5.74 23.60 -1.22
N ILE A 316 5.95 24.92 -1.38
CA ILE A 316 6.54 25.51 -2.59
C ILE A 316 7.96 24.99 -2.79
N ARG A 317 8.76 24.97 -1.71
CA ARG A 317 10.14 24.51 -1.74
C ARG A 317 10.24 23.04 -2.16
N ALA A 318 9.38 22.17 -1.63
CA ALA A 318 9.33 20.76 -1.99
C ALA A 318 8.92 20.56 -3.46
N THR A 319 7.92 21.31 -3.94
CA THR A 319 7.46 21.26 -5.33
C THR A 319 8.58 21.65 -6.30
N ASP A 320 9.25 22.76 -6.03
CA ASP A 320 10.42 23.20 -6.78
C ASP A 320 11.53 22.14 -6.80
N GLU A 321 11.85 21.52 -5.66
CA GLU A 321 12.89 20.48 -5.58
C GLU A 321 12.56 19.27 -6.44
N VAL A 322 11.30 18.83 -6.46
CA VAL A 322 10.85 17.74 -7.33
C VAL A 322 11.02 18.13 -8.80
N VAL A 323 10.53 19.31 -9.19
CA VAL A 323 10.61 19.79 -10.58
C VAL A 323 12.07 19.94 -11.01
N LEU A 324 12.93 20.54 -10.19
CA LEU A 324 14.35 20.76 -10.50
C LEU A 324 15.12 19.45 -10.72
N LYS A 325 14.83 18.41 -9.93
CA LYS A 325 15.46 17.08 -10.11
C LYS A 325 15.17 16.47 -11.48
N THR A 326 14.09 16.87 -12.14
CA THR A 326 13.75 16.41 -13.50
C THR A 326 14.47 17.17 -14.61
N LYS A 327 14.88 18.43 -14.36
CA LYS A 327 15.54 19.29 -15.36
C LYS A 327 16.99 18.81 -15.59
N SER A 328 17.44 18.77 -16.85
CA SER A 328 18.79 18.28 -17.22
C SER A 328 19.90 19.31 -17.12
N VAL A 329 19.58 20.60 -17.02
CA VAL A 329 20.55 21.67 -17.22
C VAL A 329 21.45 21.85 -15.99
N ARG A 330 22.77 21.85 -16.20
CA ARG A 330 23.79 21.98 -15.14
C ARG A 330 23.60 23.24 -14.28
N GLY A 331 23.09 24.35 -14.84
CA GLY A 331 22.84 25.61 -14.13
C GLY A 331 21.83 25.50 -12.97
N PHE A 332 20.84 24.62 -13.08
CA PHE A 332 19.87 24.37 -12.01
C PHE A 332 20.43 23.48 -10.88
N ARG A 333 21.42 22.62 -11.18
CA ARG A 333 22.13 21.84 -10.14
C ARG A 333 23.01 22.73 -9.26
N SER A 334 23.70 23.72 -9.85
CA SER A 334 24.45 24.71 -9.07
C SER A 334 23.54 25.61 -8.21
N TYR A 335 22.31 25.88 -8.66
CA TYR A 335 21.28 26.55 -7.88
C TYR A 335 20.77 25.68 -6.72
N GLU A 336 20.49 24.40 -6.96
CA GLU A 336 20.09 23.44 -5.93
C GLU A 336 21.11 23.37 -4.79
N VAL A 337 22.41 23.38 -5.12
CA VAL A 337 23.51 23.41 -4.12
C VAL A 337 23.54 24.71 -3.32
N LYS A 338 23.39 25.88 -3.98
CA LYS A 338 23.36 27.18 -3.29
C LYS A 338 22.10 27.35 -2.41
N ARG A 339 20.96 26.79 -2.84
CA ARG A 339 19.68 26.84 -2.12
C ARG A 339 19.60 25.86 -0.95
N LYS A 340 20.21 24.68 -1.05
CA LYS A 340 20.36 23.74 0.09
C LYS A 340 21.22 24.29 1.22
N LYS A 341 22.15 25.21 0.92
CA LYS A 341 22.97 25.92 1.92
C LYS A 341 22.24 27.08 2.60
N ALA A 342 21.10 27.55 2.08
CA ALA A 342 20.35 28.62 2.73
C ALA A 342 19.58 28.06 3.92
N GLU A 343 19.92 28.51 5.13
CA GLU A 343 19.26 28.10 6.38
C GLU A 343 17.82 28.66 6.48
N HIS A 344 17.58 29.84 5.90
CA HIS A 344 16.28 30.51 5.94
C HIS A 344 15.66 30.61 4.54
N PRO A 345 14.35 30.30 4.36
CA PRO A 345 13.69 30.33 3.06
C PRO A 345 13.74 31.69 2.35
N GLU A 346 13.75 32.78 3.12
CA GLU A 346 13.80 34.15 2.59
C GLU A 346 15.14 34.50 1.93
N GLN A 347 16.21 33.75 2.24
CA GLN A 347 17.54 33.93 1.68
C GLN A 347 17.75 33.10 0.40
N ALA A 348 16.77 32.26 0.02
CA ALA A 348 16.85 31.46 -1.20
C ALA A 348 16.71 32.35 -2.44
N PRO A 349 17.57 32.17 -3.47
CA PRO A 349 17.46 32.94 -4.70
C PRO A 349 16.08 32.73 -5.36
N GLN A 350 15.32 33.81 -5.52
CA GLN A 350 13.98 33.78 -6.13
C GLN A 350 14.10 33.62 -7.65
N ILE A 351 14.04 32.38 -8.13
CA ILE A 351 13.93 32.05 -9.56
C ILE A 351 12.53 31.50 -9.81
N ASP A 352 11.91 31.94 -10.91
CA ASP A 352 10.63 31.37 -11.31
C ASP A 352 10.87 29.98 -11.90
N ILE A 353 10.38 28.97 -11.20
CA ILE A 353 10.43 27.59 -11.65
C ILE A 353 9.03 27.27 -12.13
N PRO A 354 8.82 27.20 -13.46
CA PRO A 354 7.54 26.80 -13.99
C PRO A 354 7.38 25.30 -13.72
N TRP A 355 6.24 24.94 -13.14
CA TRP A 355 5.98 23.58 -12.62
C TRP A 355 5.46 22.61 -13.69
N ASP A 356 5.25 23.10 -14.91
CA ASP A 356 4.99 22.26 -16.07
C ASP A 356 6.23 21.43 -16.44
N LEU A 357 5.95 20.20 -16.86
CA LEU A 357 6.96 19.24 -17.26
C LEU A 357 6.78 18.90 -18.73
N ASN A 358 7.87 18.95 -19.48
CA ASN A 358 7.89 18.39 -20.84
C ASN A 358 7.95 16.84 -20.79
N PRO A 359 7.65 16.13 -21.89
CA PRO A 359 7.62 14.66 -21.90
C PRO A 359 8.92 13.99 -21.41
N SER A 360 10.07 14.61 -21.64
CA SER A 360 11.37 14.08 -21.19
C SER A 360 11.56 14.21 -19.68
N GLU A 361 11.08 15.31 -19.11
CA GLU A 361 11.08 15.58 -17.67
C GLU A 361 10.07 14.69 -16.95
N THR A 362 8.87 14.52 -17.51
CA THR A 362 7.88 13.55 -17.03
C THR A 362 8.47 12.15 -16.96
N LYS A 363 9.18 11.70 -18.00
CA LYS A 363 9.84 10.39 -17.99
C LYS A 363 10.87 10.28 -16.87
N ARG A 364 11.64 11.34 -16.60
CA ARG A 364 12.60 11.37 -15.49
C ARG A 364 11.90 11.37 -14.13
N LEU A 365 10.81 12.12 -13.97
CA LEU A 365 9.98 12.12 -12.76
C LEU A 365 9.55 10.69 -12.40
N LEU A 366 8.96 9.98 -13.36
CA LEU A 366 8.50 8.60 -13.16
C LEU A 366 9.64 7.65 -12.77
N ILE A 367 10.83 7.81 -13.37
CA ILE A 367 12.03 7.03 -13.02
C ILE A 367 12.50 7.36 -11.59
N LEU A 368 12.52 8.63 -11.20
CA LEU A 368 12.93 9.06 -9.86
C LEU A 368 11.94 8.55 -8.81
N ARG A 369 10.63 8.63 -9.08
CA ARG A 369 9.59 8.10 -8.21
C ARG A 369 9.72 6.60 -8.00
N SER A 370 9.91 5.85 -9.09
CA SER A 370 10.17 4.40 -8.99
C SER A 370 11.40 4.16 -8.13
N LYS A 371 12.55 4.78 -8.44
CA LYS A 371 13.78 4.62 -7.65
C LYS A 371 13.60 4.91 -6.16
N LYS A 372 12.86 5.97 -5.81
CA LYS A 372 12.54 6.34 -4.42
C LYS A 372 11.84 5.19 -3.69
N TYR A 373 10.69 4.74 -4.20
CA TYR A 373 9.91 3.69 -3.54
C TYR A 373 10.58 2.31 -3.59
N ARG A 374 11.37 2.01 -4.63
CA ARG A 374 12.15 0.78 -4.72
C ARG A 374 13.31 0.74 -3.70
N ALA A 375 13.79 1.90 -3.25
CA ALA A 375 14.85 2.01 -2.24
C ALA A 375 14.33 1.95 -0.80
N MET A 376 13.05 2.25 -0.56
CA MET A 376 12.46 2.22 0.78
C MET A 376 12.52 0.82 1.41
N GLY A 377 12.89 0.76 2.70
CA GLY A 377 12.92 -0.46 3.49
C GLY A 377 13.98 -1.48 3.09
N LYS A 378 15.02 -1.09 2.32
CA LYS A 378 16.13 -1.99 1.96
C LYS A 378 16.97 -2.45 3.15
N ASP A 379 17.09 -1.60 4.16
CA ASP A 379 17.84 -1.92 5.39
C ASP A 379 17.00 -2.75 6.39
N GLY A 380 15.72 -2.99 6.08
CA GLY A 380 14.77 -3.65 6.97
C GLY A 380 14.84 -5.18 7.01
N PHE A 381 15.53 -5.79 6.05
CA PHE A 381 15.62 -7.25 5.91
C PHE A 381 17.07 -7.75 5.94
N GLY A 382 17.21 -9.08 6.08
CA GLY A 382 18.48 -9.77 6.01
C GLY A 382 18.69 -10.49 4.70
N GLY A 383 19.95 -10.82 4.41
CA GLY A 383 20.40 -11.33 3.13
C GLY A 383 21.46 -10.38 2.58
N GLU A 384 22.73 -10.72 2.79
CA GLU A 384 23.83 -10.04 2.11
C GLU A 384 23.99 -10.67 0.73
N ILE A 385 24.07 -9.84 -0.31
CA ILE A 385 24.56 -10.32 -1.60
C ILE A 385 26.06 -10.02 -1.61
N LEU A 386 26.88 -11.07 -1.53
CA LEU A 386 28.33 -10.94 -1.69
C LEU A 386 28.63 -10.13 -2.96
N PRO A 387 29.58 -9.17 -2.95
CA PRO A 387 29.84 -8.30 -4.10
C PRO A 387 30.13 -9.08 -5.40
N ALA A 388 30.82 -10.21 -5.30
CA ALA A 388 31.13 -11.09 -6.43
C ALA A 388 29.88 -11.78 -7.01
N GLU A 389 28.97 -12.27 -6.16
CA GLU A 389 27.70 -12.85 -6.59
C GLU A 389 26.80 -11.80 -7.25
N ASN A 390 26.87 -10.54 -6.79
CA ASN A 390 26.15 -9.43 -7.40
C ASN A 390 26.63 -9.15 -8.83
N ILE A 391 27.94 -9.18 -9.08
CA ILE A 391 28.50 -9.00 -10.42
C ILE A 391 28.06 -10.15 -11.32
N PHE A 392 28.13 -11.40 -10.85
CA PHE A 392 27.72 -12.57 -11.63
C PHE A 392 26.21 -12.59 -11.90
N LYS A 393 25.36 -12.34 -10.89
CA LYS A 393 23.90 -12.21 -11.03
C LYS A 393 23.54 -11.04 -11.96
N SER A 394 24.26 -9.92 -11.89
CA SER A 394 24.04 -8.75 -12.76
C SER A 394 24.44 -9.03 -14.21
N LEU A 395 25.58 -9.70 -14.43
CA LEU A 395 26.01 -10.14 -15.75
C LEU A 395 25.01 -11.15 -16.33
N GLN A 396 24.64 -12.17 -15.55
CA GLN A 396 23.62 -13.15 -15.93
C GLN A 396 22.29 -12.46 -16.24
N ALA A 397 21.84 -11.52 -15.40
CA ALA A 397 20.62 -10.77 -15.65
C ALA A 397 20.70 -9.92 -16.93
N THR A 398 21.85 -9.35 -17.23
CA THR A 398 22.09 -8.56 -18.45
C THR A 398 22.06 -9.46 -19.69
N VAL A 399 22.76 -10.59 -19.64
CA VAL A 399 22.77 -11.59 -20.72
C VAL A 399 21.37 -12.18 -20.92
N GLU A 400 20.67 -12.57 -19.84
CA GLU A 400 19.28 -13.03 -19.89
C GLU A 400 18.37 -11.95 -20.49
N LYS A 401 18.50 -10.70 -20.06
CA LYS A 401 17.69 -9.60 -20.59
C LYS A 401 17.95 -9.40 -22.09
N LEU A 402 19.22 -9.41 -22.53
CA LEU A 402 19.57 -9.33 -23.94
C LEU A 402 18.98 -10.51 -24.73
N TYR A 403 19.11 -11.73 -24.20
CA TYR A 403 18.56 -12.93 -24.80
C TYR A 403 17.03 -12.87 -24.93
N TYR A 404 16.32 -12.53 -23.85
CA TYR A 404 14.86 -12.45 -23.86
C TYR A 404 14.35 -11.28 -24.69
N THR A 405 15.01 -10.12 -24.67
CA THR A 405 14.67 -8.99 -25.56
C THR A 405 14.89 -9.37 -27.02
N PHE A 406 16.01 -10.01 -27.36
CA PHE A 406 16.25 -10.48 -28.73
C PHE A 406 15.22 -11.54 -29.16
N ARG A 407 14.96 -12.55 -28.32
CA ARG A 407 14.02 -13.64 -28.61
C ARG A 407 12.56 -13.18 -28.71
N TYR A 408 12.12 -12.30 -27.82
CA TYR A 408 10.71 -11.91 -27.73
C TYR A 408 10.39 -10.58 -28.41
N ASP A 409 11.22 -9.56 -28.24
CA ASP A 409 10.92 -8.22 -28.77
C ASP A 409 11.36 -8.12 -30.26
N VAL A 410 12.51 -8.69 -30.65
CA VAL A 410 12.99 -8.67 -32.06
C VAL A 410 12.40 -9.82 -32.88
N LEU A 411 12.71 -11.07 -32.52
CA LEU A 411 12.31 -12.25 -33.31
C LEU A 411 10.79 -12.45 -33.34
N LYS A 412 10.13 -12.43 -32.16
CA LYS A 412 8.67 -12.60 -32.07
C LYS A 412 7.91 -11.37 -32.58
N GLY A 413 8.47 -10.18 -32.43
CA GLY A 413 7.93 -8.93 -33.01
C GLY A 413 7.86 -9.00 -34.54
N HIS A 414 8.96 -9.40 -35.17
CA HIS A 414 9.01 -9.62 -36.62
C HIS A 414 8.06 -10.74 -37.04
N GLN A 415 7.98 -11.85 -36.30
CA GLN A 415 7.01 -12.93 -36.58
C GLN A 415 5.55 -12.45 -36.47
N LYS A 416 5.21 -11.59 -35.50
CA LYS A 416 3.86 -11.03 -35.36
C LYS A 416 3.54 -10.05 -36.48
N GLN A 417 4.49 -9.21 -36.90
CA GLN A 417 4.33 -8.33 -38.05
C GLN A 417 4.14 -9.14 -39.34
N VAL A 418 4.95 -10.19 -39.56
CA VAL A 418 4.82 -11.09 -40.71
C VAL A 418 3.49 -11.85 -40.68
N LYS A 419 3.06 -12.37 -39.52
CA LYS A 419 1.74 -13.03 -39.38
C LYS A 419 0.57 -12.06 -39.56
N LYS A 420 0.70 -10.82 -39.09
CA LYS A 420 -0.32 -9.77 -39.25
C LYS A 420 -0.40 -9.36 -40.72
N ALA A 421 0.73 -9.12 -41.37
CA ALA A 421 0.81 -8.87 -42.81
C ALA A 421 0.24 -10.04 -43.62
N LEU A 422 0.57 -11.30 -43.27
CA LEU A 422 -0.04 -12.48 -43.91
C LEU A 422 -1.55 -12.57 -43.69
N LYS A 423 -2.05 -12.22 -42.50
CA LYS A 423 -3.48 -12.26 -42.16
C LYS A 423 -4.28 -11.13 -42.83
N GLU A 424 -3.67 -9.95 -42.97
CA GLU A 424 -4.18 -8.81 -43.74
C GLU A 424 -4.12 -9.12 -45.25
N MET A 425 -3.07 -9.78 -45.73
CA MET A 425 -2.93 -10.26 -47.13
C MET A 425 -3.85 -11.42 -47.51
N THR A 426 -4.35 -12.20 -46.54
CA THR A 426 -5.44 -13.16 -46.81
C THR A 426 -6.81 -12.50 -46.90
N GLY A 427 -6.96 -11.27 -46.40
CA GLY A 427 -8.19 -10.47 -46.51
C GLY A 427 -8.29 -9.70 -47.83
N GLU A 428 -7.16 -9.34 -48.45
CA GLU A 428 -7.12 -8.57 -49.69
C GLU A 428 -6.13 -9.21 -50.71
N GLY A 429 -6.69 -9.83 -51.77
CA GLY A 429 -6.08 -10.01 -53.09
C GLY A 429 -4.68 -10.65 -53.20
N SER A 430 -4.61 -11.97 -53.30
CA SER A 430 -3.35 -12.72 -53.48
C SER A 430 -3.14 -13.21 -54.92
N VAL A 431 -2.34 -12.50 -55.73
CA VAL A 431 -1.66 -13.13 -56.89
C VAL A 431 -0.22 -12.62 -57.10
N LEU A 432 0.13 -11.38 -56.75
CA LEU A 432 1.40 -10.80 -57.22
C LEU A 432 2.63 -11.00 -56.31
N VAL A 433 2.48 -11.50 -55.07
CA VAL A 433 3.56 -11.43 -54.06
C VAL A 433 4.35 -12.73 -53.88
N LYS A 434 3.90 -13.85 -54.48
CA LYS A 434 4.58 -15.15 -54.33
C LYS A 434 6.06 -15.13 -54.78
N ARG A 435 6.42 -14.26 -55.74
CA ARG A 435 7.82 -14.10 -56.20
C ARG A 435 8.74 -13.30 -55.27
N LEU A 436 8.20 -12.49 -54.36
CA LEU A 436 8.99 -11.59 -53.51
C LEU A 436 9.35 -12.22 -52.14
N THR A 437 8.59 -13.21 -51.69
CA THR A 437 8.78 -13.84 -50.37
C THR A 437 9.66 -15.10 -50.38
N ASP A 438 9.89 -15.69 -51.55
CA ASP A 438 10.68 -16.92 -51.71
C ASP A 438 12.14 -16.83 -51.21
N PRO A 439 12.90 -15.72 -51.38
CA PRO A 439 14.26 -15.67 -50.84
C PRO A 439 14.31 -15.62 -49.31
N PHE A 440 13.29 -15.05 -48.65
CA PHE A 440 13.24 -14.95 -47.19
C PHE A 440 12.80 -16.24 -46.51
N VAL A 441 11.87 -16.99 -47.14
CA VAL A 441 11.39 -18.29 -46.63
C VAL A 441 12.48 -19.36 -46.75
N SER A 442 13.28 -19.32 -47.82
CA SER A 442 14.41 -20.24 -48.02
C SER A 442 15.51 -20.04 -46.98
N ALA A 443 15.89 -18.78 -46.69
CA ALA A 443 16.86 -18.45 -45.64
C ALA A 443 16.39 -18.85 -44.23
N TYR A 444 15.08 -18.73 -43.96
CA TYR A 444 14.49 -19.17 -42.70
C TYR A 444 14.55 -20.69 -42.53
N ASN A 445 14.24 -21.46 -43.58
CA ASN A 445 14.25 -22.92 -43.51
C ASN A 445 15.68 -23.49 -43.34
N SER A 446 16.70 -22.83 -43.89
CA SER A 446 18.10 -23.23 -43.68
C SER A 446 18.58 -23.06 -42.23
N ILE A 447 18.03 -22.08 -41.50
CA ILE A 447 18.38 -21.83 -40.09
C ILE A 447 17.62 -22.79 -39.17
N VAL A 448 16.39 -23.16 -39.51
CA VAL A 448 15.55 -24.07 -38.72
C VAL A 448 15.93 -25.55 -38.91
N HIS A 449 16.59 -25.93 -40.02
CA HIS A 449 17.00 -27.30 -40.29
C HIS A 449 18.30 -27.77 -39.62
N LYS A 450 18.93 -26.97 -38.75
CA LYS A 450 20.09 -27.43 -37.97
C LYS A 450 19.74 -28.09 -36.63
N ASP A 451 18.48 -27.99 -36.17
CA ASP A 451 18.05 -28.48 -34.84
C ASP A 451 17.05 -29.65 -34.86
N LYS A 452 16.84 -30.32 -36.00
CA LYS A 452 15.92 -31.47 -36.09
C LYS A 452 16.55 -32.68 -36.79
N THR A 453 17.50 -33.32 -36.11
CA THR A 453 17.82 -34.74 -36.33
C THR A 453 17.73 -35.49 -35.01
N ARG A 454 16.50 -35.73 -34.56
CA ARG A 454 16.05 -36.92 -33.82
C ARG A 454 14.58 -36.71 -33.49
N VAL A 455 13.72 -37.47 -34.16
CA VAL A 455 12.48 -38.12 -33.67
C VAL A 455 11.66 -38.50 -34.90
N GLY A 456 11.18 -39.74 -34.89
CA GLY A 456 10.67 -40.50 -36.02
C GLY A 456 9.37 -40.00 -36.64
N LYS A 457 9.13 -40.58 -37.83
CA LYS A 457 8.02 -40.39 -38.77
C LYS A 457 6.65 -40.57 -38.11
N ALA A 458 5.71 -39.69 -38.46
CA ALA A 458 4.28 -39.99 -38.46
C ALA A 458 3.64 -39.44 -39.75
N SER A 459 2.80 -40.27 -40.35
CA SER A 459 2.17 -40.15 -41.66
C SER A 459 0.90 -39.28 -41.67
N SER A 460 0.66 -38.72 -42.85
CA SER A 460 -0.54 -38.07 -43.42
C SER A 460 -1.92 -38.34 -42.80
N LEU A 461 -2.72 -37.27 -42.70
CA LEU A 461 -4.18 -37.26 -42.55
C LEU A 461 -4.82 -36.57 -43.77
N PRO A 462 -6.00 -37.02 -44.24
CA PRO A 462 -7.00 -36.18 -44.89
C PRO A 462 -8.30 -36.05 -44.05
N PRO A 463 -9.26 -35.18 -44.44
CA PRO A 463 -9.93 -34.31 -43.48
C PRO A 463 -11.45 -34.57 -43.29
N GLN A 464 -11.98 -33.88 -42.26
CA GLN A 464 -13.38 -33.54 -41.96
C GLN A 464 -14.32 -34.67 -41.50
N ALA A 465 -14.84 -34.59 -40.25
CA ALA A 465 -16.14 -33.98 -39.93
C ALA A 465 -16.67 -34.44 -38.54
N VAL A 466 -17.59 -33.63 -38.02
CA VAL A 466 -18.60 -33.91 -36.99
C VAL A 466 -18.19 -33.86 -35.51
N ILE A 467 -18.82 -32.89 -34.85
CA ILE A 467 -18.93 -32.69 -33.41
C ILE A 467 -19.85 -33.78 -32.84
N SER A 468 -19.28 -34.82 -32.22
CA SER A 468 -19.83 -35.55 -31.07
C SER A 468 -19.02 -36.82 -30.81
N SER A 469 -18.28 -36.86 -29.70
CA SER A 469 -18.04 -38.06 -28.89
C SER A 469 -16.96 -37.77 -27.86
N VAL A 470 -17.37 -37.80 -26.60
CA VAL A 470 -16.64 -38.37 -25.46
C VAL A 470 -15.13 -38.49 -25.67
N VAL A 471 -14.37 -37.53 -25.13
CA VAL A 471 -12.94 -37.73 -24.87
C VAL A 471 -12.83 -38.75 -23.74
N SER A 472 -12.81 -40.02 -24.09
CA SER A 472 -12.27 -41.09 -23.26
C SER A 472 -10.74 -41.03 -23.34
N GLY A 473 -10.16 -39.97 -22.79
CA GLY A 473 -8.83 -40.07 -22.20
C GLY A 473 -9.01 -40.56 -20.76
N PRO A 474 -7.99 -41.17 -20.12
CA PRO A 474 -8.07 -41.44 -18.69
C PRO A 474 -8.48 -40.15 -17.96
N ASP A 475 -9.47 -40.27 -17.09
CA ASP A 475 -9.95 -39.18 -16.24
C ASP A 475 -8.74 -38.54 -15.55
N PRO A 476 -8.53 -37.21 -15.58
CA PRO A 476 -7.39 -36.56 -14.90
C PRO A 476 -7.41 -36.67 -13.37
N LEU A 477 -8.22 -37.59 -12.82
CA LEU A 477 -8.51 -37.83 -11.41
C LEU A 477 -8.15 -39.25 -10.95
N GLU A 478 -7.29 -39.99 -11.67
CA GLU A 478 -6.53 -41.03 -10.96
C GLU A 478 -5.53 -40.34 -10.02
N LEU A 479 -6.00 -40.06 -8.79
CA LEU A 479 -5.27 -39.59 -7.60
C LEU A 479 -4.25 -40.62 -7.10
N THR A 480 -3.63 -41.40 -8.00
CA THR A 480 -2.73 -42.49 -7.62
C THR A 480 -1.29 -42.03 -7.39
N ASP A 481 -0.92 -40.82 -7.86
CA ASP A 481 0.41 -40.21 -7.68
C ASP A 481 0.39 -38.80 -7.02
N THR A 482 -0.72 -38.43 -6.36
CA THR A 482 -0.86 -37.11 -5.71
C THR A 482 -0.33 -37.08 -4.29
N TYR A 483 0.30 -35.97 -3.91
CA TYR A 483 0.72 -35.77 -2.52
C TYR A 483 -0.51 -35.66 -1.62
N THR A 484 -0.61 -36.59 -0.69
CA THR A 484 -1.61 -36.61 0.38
C THR A 484 -1.09 -35.84 1.60
N SER A 485 -1.95 -35.01 2.19
CA SER A 485 -1.62 -34.28 3.42
C SER A 485 -1.34 -35.27 4.56
N PRO A 486 -0.33 -35.04 5.41
CA PRO A 486 -0.09 -35.86 6.60
C PRO A 486 -1.29 -35.92 7.56
N LEU A 487 -2.18 -34.92 7.50
CA LEU A 487 -3.43 -34.90 8.26
C LEU A 487 -4.32 -36.10 7.94
N ALA A 488 -4.23 -36.65 6.72
CA ALA A 488 -4.99 -37.84 6.33
C ALA A 488 -4.59 -39.10 7.11
N ASN A 489 -3.47 -39.10 7.84
CA ASN A 489 -3.07 -40.22 8.68
C ASN A 489 -3.74 -40.18 10.07
N GLU A 490 -4.46 -39.11 10.41
CA GLU A 490 -5.18 -39.01 11.68
C GLU A 490 -6.54 -39.72 11.57
N ASP A 491 -6.70 -40.84 12.28
CA ASP A 491 -7.97 -41.55 12.36
C ASP A 491 -8.94 -40.85 13.33
N ARG A 492 -9.69 -39.88 12.81
CA ARG A 492 -10.74 -39.16 13.55
C ARG A 492 -11.79 -38.59 12.61
N THR A 493 -12.92 -38.17 13.18
CA THR A 493 -13.95 -37.41 12.46
C THR A 493 -13.87 -35.92 12.80
N VAL A 494 -14.30 -35.08 11.86
CA VAL A 494 -14.45 -33.63 12.06
C VAL A 494 -15.80 -33.16 11.53
N SER A 495 -16.50 -32.36 12.32
CA SER A 495 -17.76 -31.76 11.91
C SER A 495 -17.52 -30.55 11.02
N CYS A 496 -18.32 -30.40 9.97
CA CYS A 496 -18.23 -29.24 9.09
C CYS A 496 -18.69 -27.96 9.81
N PRO A 497 -17.98 -26.82 9.68
CA PRO A 497 -18.45 -25.54 10.23
C PRO A 497 -19.82 -25.08 9.69
N ASN A 498 -20.24 -25.66 8.57
CA ASN A 498 -21.51 -25.38 7.91
C ASN A 498 -22.57 -26.48 8.18
N ALA A 499 -22.33 -27.39 9.13
CA ALA A 499 -23.21 -28.52 9.39
C ALA A 499 -24.63 -28.10 9.77
N GLU A 500 -24.79 -27.13 10.67
CA GLU A 500 -26.10 -26.63 11.10
C GLU A 500 -26.92 -26.05 9.93
N LYS A 501 -26.25 -25.37 8.99
CA LYS A 501 -26.92 -24.70 7.87
C LYS A 501 -27.24 -25.63 6.70
N HIS A 502 -26.41 -26.63 6.46
CA HIS A 502 -26.47 -27.48 5.26
C HIS A 502 -26.71 -28.96 5.58
N GLY A 503 -26.91 -29.32 6.84
CA GLY A 503 -27.07 -30.70 7.31
C GLY A 503 -25.86 -31.57 6.99
N CYS A 504 -24.63 -31.04 7.12
CA CYS A 504 -23.42 -31.81 6.79
C CYS A 504 -23.20 -32.94 7.79
N GLU A 505 -22.85 -34.11 7.27
CA GLU A 505 -22.41 -35.25 8.08
C GLU A 505 -20.99 -35.02 8.60
N ASP A 506 -20.64 -35.76 9.65
CA ASP A 506 -19.26 -35.79 10.15
C ASP A 506 -18.34 -36.41 9.11
N LEU A 507 -17.20 -35.76 8.88
CA LEU A 507 -16.27 -36.12 7.81
C LEU A 507 -15.12 -36.92 8.42
N TRP A 508 -14.85 -38.10 7.88
CA TRP A 508 -13.67 -38.88 8.26
C TRP A 508 -12.41 -38.21 7.69
N VAL A 509 -11.44 -37.91 8.56
CA VAL A 509 -10.25 -37.11 8.22
C VAL A 509 -9.36 -37.74 7.14
N PRO A 510 -9.13 -39.07 7.13
CA PRO A 510 -8.40 -39.75 6.06
C PRO A 510 -9.00 -39.49 4.68
N ASP A 511 -10.31 -39.67 4.51
CA ASP A 511 -10.99 -39.41 3.24
C ASP A 511 -11.02 -37.91 2.90
N LEU A 512 -11.29 -37.07 3.91
CA LEU A 512 -11.39 -35.63 3.73
C LEU A 512 -10.12 -35.05 3.10
N TYR A 513 -8.95 -35.39 3.64
CA TYR A 513 -7.67 -34.85 3.16
C TYR A 513 -6.94 -35.74 2.15
N GLY A 514 -7.28 -37.04 2.10
CA GLY A 514 -6.75 -38.00 1.14
C GLY A 514 -7.43 -37.90 -0.22
N GLU A 515 -8.75 -38.04 -0.25
CA GLU A 515 -9.51 -38.15 -1.51
C GLU A 515 -10.14 -36.82 -1.91
N PHE A 516 -10.66 -36.05 -0.95
CA PHE A 516 -11.46 -34.86 -1.24
C PHE A 516 -10.69 -33.54 -1.16
N ALA A 517 -9.36 -33.58 -1.02
CA ALA A 517 -8.51 -32.40 -0.97
C ALA A 517 -8.94 -31.36 0.10
N GLY A 518 -9.45 -31.84 1.23
CA GLY A 518 -9.98 -31.00 2.31
C GLY A 518 -11.29 -30.30 1.95
N VAL A 519 -12.08 -30.82 1.00
CA VAL A 519 -13.37 -30.24 0.60
C VAL A 519 -14.53 -31.10 1.11
N CYS A 520 -15.43 -30.49 1.88
CA CYS A 520 -16.68 -31.14 2.29
C CYS A 520 -17.53 -31.47 1.06
N GLN A 521 -17.86 -32.75 0.87
CA GLN A 521 -18.64 -33.21 -0.27
C GLN A 521 -20.04 -32.60 -0.35
N LYS A 522 -20.68 -32.34 0.81
CA LYS A 522 -22.07 -31.86 0.86
C LYS A 522 -22.19 -30.36 0.58
N CYS A 523 -21.51 -29.51 1.36
CA CYS A 523 -21.63 -28.06 1.23
C CYS A 523 -20.51 -27.39 0.41
N GLY A 524 -19.43 -28.13 0.09
CA GLY A 524 -18.26 -27.58 -0.60
C GLY A 524 -17.43 -26.63 0.26
N HIS A 525 -17.49 -26.74 1.59
CA HIS A 525 -16.60 -26.02 2.50
C HIS A 525 -15.17 -26.55 2.36
N HIS A 526 -14.21 -25.63 2.22
CA HIS A 526 -12.80 -25.96 2.08
C HIS A 526 -12.13 -25.78 3.44
N PHE A 527 -11.68 -26.89 4.02
CA PHE A 527 -10.87 -26.89 5.23
C PHE A 527 -9.45 -26.39 4.89
N PRO A 528 -8.78 -25.65 5.79
CA PRO A 528 -7.40 -25.24 5.58
C PRO A 528 -6.49 -26.45 5.34
N LEU A 529 -5.56 -26.31 4.40
CA LEU A 529 -4.52 -27.31 4.11
C LEU A 529 -3.15 -26.68 4.33
N GLU A 530 -2.10 -27.49 4.47
CA GLU A 530 -0.75 -26.97 4.53
C GLU A 530 -0.29 -26.46 3.17
N HIS A 531 0.62 -25.48 3.16
CA HIS A 531 1.09 -24.85 1.94
C HIS A 531 1.80 -25.84 1.00
N GLN A 532 2.40 -26.92 1.53
CA GLN A 532 3.06 -27.99 0.81
C GLN A 532 2.09 -28.76 -0.11
N TRP A 533 0.83 -28.91 0.30
CA TRP A 533 -0.19 -29.56 -0.52
C TRP A 533 -0.35 -28.84 -1.87
N TYR A 534 -0.36 -27.51 -1.84
CA TYR A 534 -0.46 -26.69 -3.06
C TYR A 534 0.79 -26.77 -3.91
N LEU A 535 1.98 -26.77 -3.30
CA LEU A 535 3.24 -26.89 -4.03
C LEU A 535 3.27 -28.18 -4.87
N LYS A 536 2.81 -29.29 -4.31
CA LYS A 536 2.90 -30.60 -4.97
C LYS A 536 1.73 -30.90 -5.91
N ASN A 537 0.52 -30.39 -5.63
CA ASN A 537 -0.67 -30.72 -6.42
C ASN A 537 -1.00 -29.70 -7.53
N ILE A 538 -0.61 -28.43 -7.39
CA ILE A 538 -0.95 -27.39 -8.38
C ILE A 538 0.08 -27.27 -9.50
N PHE A 539 1.36 -27.50 -9.21
CA PHE A 539 2.45 -27.35 -10.16
C PHE A 539 2.88 -28.68 -10.77
N ASP A 540 3.56 -28.64 -11.92
CA ASP A 540 4.10 -29.84 -12.55
C ASP A 540 5.20 -30.46 -11.66
N PRO A 541 5.29 -31.81 -11.59
CA PRO A 541 6.38 -32.50 -10.89
C PRO A 541 7.76 -31.96 -11.32
N ASP A 542 8.68 -31.88 -10.36
CA ASP A 542 10.07 -31.40 -10.50
C ASP A 542 10.25 -30.02 -11.16
N SER A 543 9.18 -29.21 -11.20
CA SER A 543 9.23 -27.87 -11.80
C SER A 543 9.63 -26.77 -10.83
N ILE A 544 9.48 -27.00 -9.52
CA ILE A 544 9.67 -25.98 -8.49
C ILE A 544 11.16 -25.73 -8.26
N ARG A 545 11.57 -24.46 -8.45
CA ARG A 545 12.93 -24.00 -8.11
C ARG A 545 12.83 -22.68 -7.34
N ALA A 546 13.04 -22.75 -6.04
CA ALA A 546 13.03 -21.58 -5.16
C ALA A 546 14.17 -20.62 -5.50
N PHE A 547 13.91 -19.33 -5.32
CA PHE A 547 14.91 -18.27 -5.44
C PHE A 547 14.67 -17.22 -4.34
N ASN A 548 15.66 -16.36 -4.10
CA ASN A 548 15.68 -15.39 -3.00
C ASN A 548 15.59 -16.03 -1.60
N SER A 549 16.09 -17.25 -1.44
CA SER A 549 16.12 -17.92 -0.13
C SER A 549 17.04 -17.23 0.88
N ASP A 550 17.99 -16.44 0.39
CA ASP A 550 18.90 -15.57 1.13
C ASP A 550 18.21 -14.39 1.83
N VAL A 551 17.04 -13.95 1.34
CA VAL A 551 16.30 -12.84 1.96
C VAL A 551 15.45 -13.35 3.14
N TYR A 552 15.59 -12.73 4.32
CA TYR A 552 14.89 -13.11 5.54
C TYR A 552 14.40 -11.91 6.37
N SER A 553 13.32 -12.08 7.14
CA SER A 553 12.78 -11.00 8.00
C SER A 553 13.73 -10.67 9.14
N LYS A 554 13.98 -9.40 9.43
CA LYS A 554 14.76 -8.94 10.60
C LYS A 554 13.86 -8.23 11.61
N ASN A 555 14.47 -7.74 12.69
CA ASN A 555 13.87 -6.83 13.66
C ASN A 555 14.45 -5.41 13.52
N PRO A 556 14.07 -4.65 12.47
CA PRO A 556 14.71 -3.36 12.18
C PRO A 556 14.45 -2.28 13.23
N LEU A 557 13.34 -2.39 13.96
CA LEU A 557 12.97 -1.43 15.01
C LEU A 557 13.41 -1.88 16.41
N LYS A 558 14.13 -3.00 16.54
CA LYS A 558 14.44 -3.62 17.84
C LYS A 558 13.19 -3.83 18.71
N TYR A 559 12.09 -4.19 18.07
CA TYR A 559 10.82 -4.48 18.71
C TYR A 559 10.97 -5.66 19.67
N GLU A 560 10.58 -5.48 20.92
CA GLU A 560 10.80 -6.47 21.98
C GLU A 560 10.11 -7.80 21.69
N GLY A 561 10.83 -8.91 21.90
CA GLY A 561 10.35 -10.27 21.65
C GLY A 561 10.13 -10.64 20.18
N LEU A 562 10.39 -9.73 19.21
CA LEU A 562 10.23 -10.06 17.80
C LEU A 562 11.28 -11.08 17.33
N ASP A 563 12.54 -10.95 17.77
CA ASP A 563 13.62 -11.85 17.36
C ASP A 563 13.36 -13.31 17.73
N GLU A 564 12.93 -13.56 18.96
CA GLU A 564 12.54 -14.90 19.44
C GLU A 564 11.36 -15.45 18.63
N ARG A 565 10.33 -14.64 18.40
CA ARG A 565 9.17 -15.04 17.58
C ARG A 565 9.56 -15.33 16.13
N LEU A 566 10.55 -14.61 15.57
CA LEU A 566 11.09 -14.88 14.24
C LEU A 566 11.91 -16.16 14.21
N GLN A 567 12.74 -16.41 15.22
CA GLN A 567 13.53 -17.64 15.33
C GLN A 567 12.62 -18.87 15.45
N LEU A 568 11.56 -18.79 16.25
CA LEU A 568 10.55 -19.84 16.38
C LEU A 568 9.84 -20.11 15.04
N ALA A 569 9.47 -19.05 14.30
CA ALA A 569 8.85 -19.21 12.99
C ALA A 569 9.82 -19.88 11.98
N ARG A 570 11.11 -19.52 12.02
CA ARG A 570 12.15 -20.14 11.17
C ARG A 570 12.39 -21.60 11.53
N SER A 571 12.48 -21.95 12.81
CA SER A 571 12.69 -23.34 13.23
C SER A 571 11.49 -24.22 12.87
N LYS A 572 10.27 -23.70 12.97
CA LYS A 572 9.05 -24.42 12.59
C LYS A 572 8.91 -24.64 11.08
N THR A 573 9.28 -23.65 10.27
CA THR A 573 9.00 -23.66 8.82
C THR A 573 10.20 -23.97 7.94
N GLY A 574 11.43 -23.81 8.44
CA GLY A 574 12.64 -23.85 7.64
C GLY A 574 12.83 -22.65 6.70
N LEU A 575 11.96 -21.62 6.78
CA LEU A 575 11.94 -20.48 5.88
C LEU A 575 12.40 -19.20 6.58
N GLY A 576 13.07 -18.30 5.85
CA GLY A 576 13.55 -17.03 6.40
C GLY A 576 12.48 -15.95 6.60
N CYS A 577 11.35 -16.04 5.90
CA CYS A 577 10.24 -15.09 5.94
C CYS A 577 8.94 -15.73 5.42
N ALA A 578 7.82 -15.00 5.48
CA ALA A 578 6.51 -15.53 5.08
C ALA A 578 6.23 -15.57 3.57
N ASN A 579 7.12 -15.05 2.73
CA ASN A 579 6.98 -15.09 1.28
C ASN A 579 7.95 -16.10 0.66
N LEU A 580 7.39 -17.13 0.01
CA LEU A 580 8.13 -18.12 -0.76
C LEU A 580 8.06 -17.76 -2.24
N THR A 581 9.22 -17.57 -2.87
CA THR A 581 9.32 -17.21 -4.29
C THR A 581 10.01 -18.32 -5.08
N PHE A 582 9.38 -18.76 -6.18
CA PHE A 582 9.89 -19.88 -6.96
C PHE A 582 9.48 -19.84 -8.43
N HIS A 583 10.28 -20.49 -9.27
CA HIS A 583 9.87 -20.89 -10.62
C HIS A 583 9.03 -22.14 -10.54
N ALA A 584 7.99 -22.25 -11.36
CA ALA A 584 7.22 -23.48 -11.51
C ALA A 584 6.69 -23.62 -12.95
N ARG A 585 6.07 -24.76 -13.24
CA ARG A 585 5.26 -24.97 -14.44
C ARG A 585 3.84 -25.37 -14.04
N VAL A 586 2.87 -24.94 -14.84
CA VAL A 586 1.47 -25.38 -14.75
C VAL A 586 1.07 -25.87 -16.13
N MET A 587 1.01 -27.19 -16.31
CA MET A 587 0.74 -27.84 -17.60
C MET A 587 1.65 -27.25 -18.69
N ASP A 588 2.95 -27.31 -18.46
CA ASP A 588 4.04 -26.79 -19.30
C ASP A 588 4.18 -25.27 -19.43
N ILE A 589 3.24 -24.48 -18.90
CA ILE A 589 3.37 -23.03 -18.88
C ILE A 589 4.30 -22.62 -17.75
N GLN A 590 5.44 -22.01 -18.09
CA GLN A 590 6.39 -21.49 -17.10
C GLN A 590 5.82 -20.28 -16.37
N VAL A 591 5.73 -20.36 -15.04
CA VAL A 591 5.22 -19.30 -14.17
C VAL A 591 6.28 -18.88 -13.15
N VAL A 592 6.23 -17.61 -12.74
CA VAL A 592 6.90 -17.15 -11.52
C VAL A 592 5.83 -17.04 -10.45
N VAL A 593 6.10 -17.58 -9.26
CA VAL A 593 5.15 -17.62 -8.16
C VAL A 593 5.73 -16.89 -6.96
N SER A 594 4.90 -16.05 -6.34
CA SER A 594 5.12 -15.50 -5.00
C SER A 594 4.00 -16.02 -4.11
N MET A 595 4.35 -16.77 -3.07
CA MET A 595 3.41 -17.45 -2.20
C MET A 595 3.53 -16.93 -0.77
N LEU A 596 2.48 -16.28 -0.26
CA LEU A 596 2.41 -15.89 1.15
C LEU A 596 1.93 -17.07 1.97
N ILE A 597 2.75 -17.56 2.91
CA ILE A 597 2.50 -18.77 3.70
C ILE A 597 1.97 -18.45 5.09
N ALA A 598 1.01 -19.24 5.56
CA ALA A 598 0.36 -19.03 6.85
C ALA A 598 1.29 -19.38 8.04
N ASP A 599 2.08 -20.44 7.89
CA ASP A 599 2.85 -21.01 8.99
C ASP A 599 3.95 -20.08 9.52
N PHE A 600 4.39 -19.13 8.70
CA PHE A 600 5.31 -18.09 9.11
C PHE A 600 4.52 -16.83 9.48
N ARG A 601 4.25 -16.67 10.77
CA ARG A 601 3.60 -15.46 11.34
C ARG A 601 2.33 -15.05 10.58
N ASN A 602 1.46 -16.01 10.28
CA ASN A 602 0.17 -15.82 9.62
C ASN A 602 0.27 -15.06 8.28
N GLY A 603 1.37 -15.22 7.55
CA GLY A 603 1.55 -14.56 6.25
C GLY A 603 1.72 -13.04 6.32
N THR A 604 2.07 -12.47 7.49
CA THR A 604 2.26 -11.02 7.63
C THR A 604 3.40 -10.50 6.77
N VAL A 605 3.15 -9.39 6.07
CA VAL A 605 4.08 -8.79 5.10
C VAL A 605 4.91 -7.70 5.77
N GLY A 606 6.21 -7.92 5.88
CA GLY A 606 7.20 -6.90 6.22
C GLY A 606 8.10 -6.54 5.04
N THR A 607 9.22 -5.91 5.34
CA THR A 607 10.24 -5.48 4.37
C THR A 607 10.84 -6.65 3.58
N ALA A 608 11.08 -7.80 4.21
CA ALA A 608 11.60 -8.99 3.54
C ALA A 608 10.61 -9.59 2.55
N GLU A 609 9.35 -9.74 2.95
CA GLU A 609 8.28 -10.25 2.09
C GLU A 609 8.02 -9.32 0.91
N GLY A 610 8.03 -8.00 1.16
CA GLY A 610 7.93 -6.96 0.15
C GLY A 610 9.08 -7.03 -0.85
N GLU A 611 10.33 -7.12 -0.38
CA GLU A 611 11.51 -7.25 -1.24
C GLU A 611 11.46 -8.52 -2.11
N LYS A 612 11.11 -9.68 -1.54
CA LYS A 612 10.98 -10.91 -2.33
C LYS A 612 9.92 -10.78 -3.43
N PHE A 613 8.78 -10.18 -3.11
CA PHE A 613 7.71 -9.95 -4.09
C PHE A 613 8.17 -9.01 -5.21
N VAL A 614 8.87 -7.94 -4.84
CA VAL A 614 9.52 -6.97 -5.72
C VAL A 614 10.50 -7.64 -6.69
N GLN A 615 11.36 -8.53 -6.19
CA GLN A 615 12.33 -9.26 -7.00
C GLN A 615 11.66 -10.33 -7.88
N ALA A 616 10.58 -10.96 -7.40
CA ALA A 616 9.77 -11.88 -8.21
C ALA A 616 9.11 -11.16 -9.41
N CYS A 617 8.60 -9.94 -9.22
CA CYS A 617 8.08 -9.10 -10.32
C CYS A 617 9.16 -8.79 -11.36
N GLU A 618 10.36 -8.41 -10.92
CA GLU A 618 11.49 -8.13 -11.81
C GLU A 618 11.94 -9.37 -12.59
N LEU A 619 12.00 -10.52 -11.92
CA LEU A 619 12.36 -11.78 -12.54
C LEU A 619 11.31 -12.21 -13.57
N ALA A 620 10.02 -12.09 -13.26
CA ALA A 620 8.93 -12.37 -14.18
C ALA A 620 8.97 -11.45 -15.41
N LYS A 621 9.24 -10.15 -15.20
CA LYS A 621 9.45 -9.17 -16.26
C LYS A 621 10.64 -9.52 -17.15
N ARG A 622 11.78 -9.86 -16.54
CA ARG A 622 13.04 -10.18 -17.24
C ARG A 622 12.91 -11.46 -18.07
N LYS A 623 12.35 -12.51 -17.47
CA LYS A 623 12.16 -13.82 -18.13
C LYS A 623 10.92 -13.88 -19.01
N LYS A 624 10.15 -12.79 -19.09
CA LYS A 624 8.93 -12.70 -19.88
C LYS A 624 7.95 -13.84 -19.53
N ARG A 625 7.69 -14.03 -18.22
CA ARG A 625 6.78 -15.05 -17.68
C ARG A 625 5.57 -14.42 -16.99
N PRO A 626 4.42 -15.12 -16.94
CA PRO A 626 3.29 -14.77 -16.07
C PRO A 626 3.71 -14.84 -14.60
N LEU A 627 3.09 -13.99 -13.78
CA LEU A 627 3.30 -13.89 -12.34
C LEU A 627 2.02 -14.30 -11.62
N LEU A 628 2.14 -15.29 -10.73
CA LEU A 628 1.08 -15.72 -9.83
C LEU A 628 1.43 -15.29 -8.40
N ALA A 629 0.57 -14.48 -7.78
CA ALA A 629 0.58 -14.28 -6.34
C ALA A 629 -0.43 -15.23 -5.71
N TYR A 630 0.06 -16.30 -5.09
CA TYR A 630 -0.78 -17.25 -4.37
C TYR A 630 -0.80 -16.87 -2.89
N VAL A 631 -1.96 -16.49 -2.38
CA VAL A 631 -2.12 -16.00 -1.01
C VAL A 631 -2.74 -17.11 -0.19
N HIS A 632 -1.88 -17.95 0.40
CA HIS A 632 -2.35 -18.99 1.31
C HIS A 632 -3.06 -18.33 2.49
N THR A 633 -2.37 -17.37 3.14
CA THR A 633 -2.93 -16.48 4.15
C THR A 633 -2.13 -15.18 4.16
N THR A 634 -2.78 -14.07 4.48
CA THR A 634 -2.10 -12.83 4.89
C THR A 634 -2.87 -12.16 6.03
N GLY A 635 -2.23 -12.02 7.18
CA GLY A 635 -2.73 -11.24 8.31
C GLY A 635 -2.60 -9.73 8.14
N GLY A 636 -1.97 -9.25 7.06
CA GLY A 636 -1.76 -7.82 6.80
C GLY A 636 -0.29 -7.41 6.87
N ILE A 637 -0.05 -6.11 7.01
CA ILE A 637 1.29 -5.55 7.18
C ILE A 637 1.82 -5.88 8.58
N ARG A 638 3.10 -6.23 8.68
CA ARG A 638 3.74 -6.55 9.96
C ARG A 638 3.89 -5.32 10.83
N ILE A 639 3.09 -5.23 11.90
CA ILE A 639 3.07 -4.06 12.79
C ILE A 639 4.41 -3.81 13.49
N GLN A 640 5.17 -4.86 13.79
CA GLN A 640 6.43 -4.74 14.53
C GLN A 640 7.57 -4.13 13.69
N GLU A 641 7.37 -3.93 12.38
CA GLU A 641 8.29 -3.19 11.50
C GLU A 641 7.86 -1.72 11.31
N GLY A 642 6.78 -1.27 11.95
CA GLY A 642 6.30 0.10 11.89
C GLY A 642 6.06 0.58 10.45
N THR A 643 6.47 1.81 10.16
CA THR A 643 6.28 2.45 8.84
C THR A 643 7.11 1.81 7.72
N LEU A 644 8.17 1.07 8.04
CA LEU A 644 8.89 0.26 7.04
C LEU A 644 7.98 -0.81 6.43
N GLY A 645 7.03 -1.35 7.22
CA GLY A 645 6.01 -2.25 6.72
C GLY A 645 5.01 -1.55 5.79
N VAL A 646 4.50 -0.38 6.18
CA VAL A 646 3.50 0.37 5.39
C VAL A 646 4.04 0.74 4.02
N THR A 647 5.29 1.20 3.95
CA THR A 647 5.94 1.58 2.68
C THR A 647 6.10 0.41 1.70
N GLN A 648 5.92 -0.84 2.14
CA GLN A 648 5.87 -1.99 1.22
C GLN A 648 4.63 -1.95 0.32
N MET A 649 3.53 -1.31 0.75
CA MET A 649 2.32 -1.14 -0.06
C MET A 649 2.63 -0.40 -1.38
N PRO A 650 3.14 0.86 -1.38
CA PRO A 650 3.50 1.55 -2.60
C PRO A 650 4.71 0.90 -3.32
N LYS A 651 5.70 0.36 -2.60
CA LYS A 651 6.89 -0.29 -3.19
C LYS A 651 6.53 -1.51 -4.04
N CYS A 652 5.68 -2.40 -3.52
CA CYS A 652 5.21 -3.56 -4.26
C CYS A 652 4.26 -3.16 -5.39
N THR A 653 3.37 -2.19 -5.16
CA THR A 653 2.44 -1.70 -6.20
C THR A 653 3.19 -1.10 -7.39
N MET A 654 4.28 -0.36 -7.13
CA MET A 654 5.18 0.13 -8.18
C MET A 654 5.78 -1.01 -9.00
N ALA A 655 6.19 -2.10 -8.35
CA ALA A 655 6.70 -3.30 -9.01
C ALA A 655 5.66 -3.94 -9.94
N VAL A 656 4.44 -4.12 -9.43
CA VAL A 656 3.32 -4.68 -10.19
C VAL A 656 3.03 -3.81 -11.40
N ARG A 657 2.94 -2.49 -11.20
CA ARG A 657 2.67 -1.55 -12.29
C ARG A 657 3.74 -1.67 -13.39
N GLU A 658 5.01 -1.68 -13.03
CA GLU A 658 6.11 -1.80 -14.00
C GLU A 658 6.17 -3.16 -14.71
N TYR A 659 5.68 -4.22 -14.07
CA TYR A 659 5.56 -5.55 -14.64
C TYR A 659 4.39 -5.61 -15.64
N ILE A 660 3.21 -5.09 -15.27
CA ILE A 660 2.03 -5.04 -16.14
C ILE A 660 2.28 -4.13 -17.35
N ASP A 661 2.86 -2.93 -17.15
CA ASP A 661 3.21 -2.01 -18.24
C ASP A 661 4.19 -2.64 -19.24
N ALA A 662 5.00 -3.62 -18.81
CA ALA A 662 5.93 -4.35 -19.68
C ALA A 662 5.26 -5.48 -20.49
N GLY A 663 3.95 -5.69 -20.35
CA GLY A 663 3.18 -6.73 -21.02
C GLY A 663 3.10 -8.05 -20.26
N GLY A 664 3.26 -8.02 -18.92
CA GLY A 664 3.15 -9.19 -18.06
C GLY A 664 1.71 -9.53 -17.66
N LEU A 665 1.40 -10.82 -17.51
CA LEU A 665 0.14 -11.28 -16.92
C LEU A 665 0.32 -11.43 -15.40
N TYR A 666 -0.49 -10.72 -14.62
CA TYR A 666 -0.50 -10.83 -13.16
C TYR A 666 -1.84 -11.42 -12.71
N ILE A 667 -1.77 -12.52 -11.94
CA ILE A 667 -2.93 -13.19 -11.35
C ILE A 667 -2.73 -13.30 -9.85
N VAL A 668 -3.79 -13.04 -9.08
CA VAL A 668 -3.83 -13.25 -7.63
C VAL A 668 -4.88 -14.30 -7.31
N VAL A 669 -4.56 -15.23 -6.42
CA VAL A 669 -5.50 -16.23 -5.91
C VAL A 669 -5.46 -16.23 -4.39
N TYR A 670 -6.60 -15.95 -3.75
CA TYR A 670 -6.77 -15.95 -2.30
C TYR A 670 -7.34 -17.28 -1.81
N ASP A 671 -6.78 -17.88 -0.76
CA ASP A 671 -7.18 -19.23 -0.31
C ASP A 671 -7.85 -19.26 1.08
N ASN A 672 -7.14 -18.88 2.14
CA ASN A 672 -7.71 -18.83 3.49
C ASN A 672 -8.12 -17.40 3.86
N ASN A 673 -7.43 -16.79 4.83
CA ASN A 673 -7.72 -15.44 5.32
C ASN A 673 -6.80 -14.42 4.66
N SER A 674 -7.36 -13.39 4.03
CA SER A 674 -6.61 -12.33 3.37
C SER A 674 -7.14 -10.95 3.76
N TYR A 675 -6.35 -10.21 4.55
CA TYR A 675 -6.77 -8.92 5.10
C TYR A 675 -5.76 -7.77 4.85
N ALA A 676 -6.26 -6.54 5.02
CA ALA A 676 -5.50 -5.29 5.22
C ALA A 676 -4.57 -4.87 4.07
N GLY A 677 -3.42 -4.27 4.41
CA GLY A 677 -2.56 -3.54 3.48
C GLY A 677 -2.16 -4.29 2.20
N PRO A 678 -1.82 -5.59 2.22
CA PRO A 678 -1.55 -6.34 0.99
C PRO A 678 -2.74 -6.37 0.01
N VAL A 679 -3.95 -6.65 0.52
CA VAL A 679 -5.19 -6.59 -0.27
C VAL A 679 -5.48 -5.16 -0.71
N ALA A 680 -5.17 -4.16 0.12
CA ALA A 680 -5.32 -2.75 -0.20
C ALA A 680 -4.23 -2.16 -1.12
N SER A 681 -3.33 -2.99 -1.67
CA SER A 681 -2.22 -2.51 -2.50
C SER A 681 -1.87 -3.48 -3.63
N PHE A 682 -0.73 -4.16 -3.53
CA PHE A 682 -0.16 -4.94 -4.63
C PHE A 682 -0.99 -6.17 -4.98
N LEU A 683 -1.72 -6.79 -4.03
CA LEU A 683 -2.64 -7.89 -4.34
C LEU A 683 -3.94 -7.35 -4.98
N GLY A 684 -4.53 -6.32 -4.38
CA GLY A 684 -5.79 -5.73 -4.86
C GLY A 684 -5.69 -4.97 -6.18
N CYS A 685 -4.49 -4.60 -6.63
CA CYS A 685 -4.29 -3.94 -7.92
C CYS A 685 -4.20 -4.92 -9.10
N SER A 686 -4.27 -6.24 -8.86
CA SER A 686 -4.30 -7.22 -9.93
C SER A 686 -5.58 -7.07 -10.77
N PRO A 687 -5.49 -7.05 -12.11
CA PRO A 687 -6.66 -7.10 -12.99
C PRO A 687 -7.44 -8.41 -12.88
N TYR A 688 -6.77 -9.50 -12.46
CA TYR A 688 -7.34 -10.83 -12.36
C TYR A 688 -7.11 -11.39 -10.96
N GLN A 689 -8.18 -11.38 -10.16
CA GLN A 689 -8.22 -11.82 -8.77
C GLN A 689 -9.25 -12.93 -8.63
N PHE A 690 -8.82 -14.06 -8.07
CA PHE A 690 -9.67 -15.21 -7.81
C PHE A 690 -9.60 -15.61 -6.34
N ALA A 691 -10.58 -16.36 -5.89
CA ALA A 691 -10.67 -16.85 -4.53
C ALA A 691 -10.99 -18.34 -4.51
N ILE A 692 -10.44 -19.08 -3.55
CA ILE A 692 -10.94 -20.40 -3.18
C ILE A 692 -12.23 -20.22 -2.36
N ARG A 693 -13.22 -21.10 -2.57
CA ARG A 693 -14.61 -20.91 -2.11
C ARG A 693 -14.78 -20.56 -0.63
N SER A 694 -13.95 -21.06 0.28
CA SER A 694 -14.10 -20.79 1.71
C SER A 694 -13.17 -19.71 2.27
N CYS A 695 -12.51 -18.95 1.38
CA CYS A 695 -11.65 -17.84 1.79
C CYS A 695 -12.44 -16.68 2.40
N ASN A 696 -11.76 -15.90 3.23
CA ASN A 696 -12.22 -14.60 3.70
C ASN A 696 -11.32 -13.50 3.13
N ILE A 697 -11.91 -12.47 2.53
CA ILE A 697 -11.21 -11.32 1.94
C ILE A 697 -11.83 -10.04 2.49
N GLY A 698 -10.98 -9.12 2.97
CA GLY A 698 -11.42 -7.80 3.42
C GLY A 698 -10.27 -6.84 3.67
N PHE A 699 -10.60 -5.60 3.95
CA PHE A 699 -9.69 -4.57 4.42
C PHE A 699 -9.41 -4.73 5.92
N ALA A 700 -10.44 -4.92 6.73
CA ALA A 700 -10.32 -5.02 8.18
C ALA A 700 -11.04 -6.27 8.70
N GLY A 701 -10.56 -6.83 9.82
CA GLY A 701 -11.26 -7.93 10.49
C GLY A 701 -12.57 -7.45 11.14
N PRO A 702 -13.52 -8.35 11.43
CA PRO A 702 -14.80 -8.01 12.06
C PRO A 702 -14.65 -7.17 13.34
N ARG A 703 -13.69 -7.54 14.19
CA ARG A 703 -13.37 -6.82 15.42
C ARG A 703 -12.99 -5.36 15.17
N VAL A 704 -12.08 -5.14 14.21
CA VAL A 704 -11.59 -3.78 13.88
C VAL A 704 -12.72 -2.93 13.31
N ILE A 705 -13.61 -3.54 12.51
CA ILE A 705 -14.80 -2.85 12.00
C ILE A 705 -15.68 -2.40 13.15
N ARG A 706 -16.04 -3.31 14.07
CA ARG A 706 -16.87 -2.98 15.23
C ARG A 706 -16.26 -1.89 16.10
N GLU A 707 -14.96 -1.98 16.41
CA GLU A 707 -14.24 -0.99 17.21
C GLU A 707 -14.19 0.40 16.54
N THR A 708 -14.16 0.44 15.20
CA THR A 708 -14.07 1.71 14.44
C THR A 708 -15.44 2.32 14.14
N THR A 709 -16.44 1.50 13.80
CA THR A 709 -17.74 1.98 13.30
C THR A 709 -18.88 1.83 14.31
N GLY A 710 -18.69 1.05 15.38
CA GLY A 710 -19.75 0.64 16.30
C GLY A 710 -20.75 -0.34 15.70
N MET A 711 -20.56 -0.80 14.46
CA MET A 711 -21.50 -1.67 13.76
C MET A 711 -21.12 -3.13 13.87
N ASP A 712 -22.09 -3.98 14.19
CA ASP A 712 -21.95 -5.43 14.05
C ASP A 712 -22.14 -5.84 12.58
N ILE A 713 -21.19 -6.60 12.05
CA ILE A 713 -21.24 -7.11 10.68
C ILE A 713 -21.69 -8.56 10.64
N PRO A 714 -22.41 -8.99 9.58
CA PRO A 714 -22.86 -10.37 9.48
C PRO A 714 -21.67 -11.35 9.33
N PRO A 715 -21.82 -12.63 9.76
CA PRO A 715 -20.73 -13.62 9.70
C PRO A 715 -20.20 -13.90 8.27
N ASP A 716 -21.01 -13.63 7.24
CA ASP A 716 -20.65 -13.83 5.84
C ASP A 716 -20.05 -12.58 5.17
N TYR A 717 -19.83 -11.50 5.92
CA TYR A 717 -19.40 -10.20 5.40
C TYR A 717 -18.11 -10.28 4.57
N HIS A 718 -17.15 -11.12 4.98
CA HIS A 718 -15.85 -11.29 4.33
C HIS A 718 -15.77 -12.51 3.40
N LYS A 719 -16.83 -13.32 3.28
CA LYS A 719 -16.76 -14.55 2.48
C LYS A 719 -16.46 -14.25 1.02
N SER A 720 -15.73 -15.15 0.35
CA SER A 720 -15.40 -15.07 -1.07
C SER A 720 -16.61 -14.71 -1.97
N ARG A 721 -17.79 -15.28 -1.70
CA ARG A 721 -19.04 -14.99 -2.44
C ARG A 721 -19.53 -13.56 -2.23
N SER A 722 -19.39 -13.01 -1.03
CA SER A 722 -19.71 -11.61 -0.73
C SER A 722 -18.74 -10.69 -1.46
N ALA A 723 -17.44 -10.98 -1.43
CA ALA A 723 -16.44 -10.26 -2.21
C ALA A 723 -16.72 -10.30 -3.72
N LEU A 724 -17.14 -11.45 -4.25
CA LEU A 724 -17.56 -11.59 -5.66
C LEU A 724 -18.80 -10.74 -5.97
N ARG A 725 -19.84 -10.80 -5.13
CA ARG A 725 -21.08 -10.02 -5.31
C ARG A 725 -20.81 -8.51 -5.32
N ARG A 726 -19.84 -8.06 -4.51
CA ARG A 726 -19.39 -6.66 -4.48
C ARG A 726 -18.42 -6.31 -5.60
N GLY A 727 -18.00 -7.25 -6.45
CA GLY A 727 -17.05 -6.99 -7.54
C GLY A 727 -15.60 -6.78 -7.09
N HIS A 728 -15.21 -7.28 -5.90
CA HIS A 728 -13.84 -7.19 -5.39
C HIS A 728 -12.89 -8.20 -6.05
N ILE A 729 -13.46 -9.31 -6.54
CA ILE A 729 -12.75 -10.40 -7.24
C ILE A 729 -13.51 -10.78 -8.50
N GLN A 730 -12.85 -11.45 -9.44
CA GLN A 730 -13.41 -11.85 -10.73
C GLN A 730 -14.02 -13.27 -10.72
N GLY A 731 -13.68 -14.11 -9.74
CA GLY A 731 -14.26 -15.44 -9.67
C GLY A 731 -13.89 -16.22 -8.42
N VAL A 732 -14.67 -17.26 -8.16
CA VAL A 732 -14.47 -18.20 -7.05
C VAL A 732 -14.26 -19.60 -7.61
N TRP A 733 -13.20 -20.27 -7.19
CA TRP A 733 -12.81 -21.60 -7.62
C TRP A 733 -12.97 -22.62 -6.50
N ASP A 734 -13.24 -23.86 -6.89
CA ASP A 734 -13.07 -25.03 -6.04
C ASP A 734 -11.60 -25.43 -6.06
N ARG A 735 -11.03 -25.82 -4.91
CA ARG A 735 -9.61 -26.21 -4.80
C ARG A 735 -9.30 -27.41 -5.69
N ARG A 736 -10.23 -28.34 -5.86
CA ARG A 736 -10.05 -29.53 -6.73
C ARG A 736 -9.88 -29.12 -8.20
N ASP A 737 -10.50 -28.03 -8.60
CA ASP A 737 -10.40 -27.49 -9.96
C ASP A 737 -9.28 -26.44 -10.13
N PHE A 738 -8.53 -26.12 -9.07
CA PHE A 738 -7.62 -24.97 -9.07
C PHE A 738 -6.57 -25.08 -10.18
N ARG A 739 -5.89 -26.22 -10.30
CA ARG A 739 -4.88 -26.44 -11.36
C ARG A 739 -5.45 -26.18 -12.76
N ARG A 740 -6.61 -26.76 -13.06
CA ARG A 740 -7.32 -26.61 -14.34
C ARG A 740 -7.74 -25.17 -14.60
N ASN A 741 -8.31 -24.51 -13.59
CA ASN A 741 -8.77 -23.12 -13.70
C ASN A 741 -7.60 -22.15 -13.88
N LEU A 742 -6.49 -22.39 -13.18
CA LEU A 742 -5.26 -21.61 -13.35
C LEU A 742 -4.69 -21.77 -14.76
N TYR A 743 -4.60 -23.00 -15.27
CA TYR A 743 -4.18 -23.24 -16.65
C TYR A 743 -5.08 -22.53 -17.67
N LYS A 744 -6.40 -22.67 -17.53
CA LYS A 744 -7.37 -21.97 -18.37
C LYS A 744 -7.19 -20.46 -18.29
N ALA A 745 -6.98 -19.90 -17.11
CA ALA A 745 -6.74 -18.47 -16.92
C ALA A 745 -5.45 -18.03 -17.64
N LEU A 746 -4.36 -18.78 -17.50
CA LEU A 746 -3.10 -18.54 -18.20
C LEU A 746 -3.24 -18.60 -19.74
N GLN A 747 -4.15 -19.41 -20.27
CA GLN A 747 -4.40 -19.51 -21.71
C GLN A 747 -5.36 -18.45 -22.26
N THR A 748 -6.34 -18.03 -21.47
CA THR A 748 -7.47 -17.21 -21.94
C THR A 748 -7.38 -15.75 -21.51
N MET A 749 -6.83 -15.45 -20.32
CA MET A 749 -6.80 -14.10 -19.76
C MET A 749 -5.61 -13.28 -20.26
N GLY A 750 -5.89 -12.01 -20.55
CA GLY A 750 -4.94 -11.11 -21.20
C GLY A 750 -4.91 -11.26 -22.72
N SER A 751 -4.15 -10.39 -23.38
CA SER A 751 -4.07 -10.34 -24.85
C SER A 751 -3.13 -11.41 -25.41
N PRO A 752 -3.36 -11.92 -26.64
CA PRO A 752 -2.35 -12.65 -27.41
C PRO A 752 -1.04 -11.86 -27.62
N SER A 753 -1.06 -10.54 -27.38
CA SER A 753 0.12 -9.68 -27.40
C SER A 753 1.04 -9.87 -26.19
N LEU A 754 0.55 -10.43 -25.08
CA LEU A 754 1.37 -10.69 -23.88
C LEU A 754 2.53 -11.62 -24.23
N TYR A 755 3.72 -11.30 -23.72
CA TYR A 755 4.96 -11.90 -24.23
C TYR A 755 5.10 -13.41 -23.96
N TYR A 756 4.39 -13.95 -22.96
CA TYR A 756 4.55 -15.34 -22.55
C TYR A 756 3.77 -16.31 -23.44
N ARG A 757 2.77 -15.79 -24.19
CA ARG A 757 2.11 -16.48 -25.30
C ARG A 757 2.93 -16.29 -26.57
#